data_AF-A0A2U3NKZ3-F1
#
_entry.id   AF-A0A2U3NKZ3-F1
#
_cell.length_a   1.000
_cell.length_b   1.000
_cell.length_c   1.000
_cell.angle_alpha   90.00
_cell.angle_beta   90.00
_cell.angle_gamma   90.00
#
_symmetry.space_group_name_H-M   'P 1'
#
loop_
_entity.id
_entity.type
_entity.pdbx_description
1 polymer ?
#
loop_
_entity_poly.entity_id
_entity_poly.type
_entity_poly.pdbx_seq_one_letter_code
_entity_poly.pdbx_strand_id
1 'polypeptide(L)'
;VTARAAICLNMIVKNEADVVAETLDSVAPYISSWVIVDTGSADGTQDAIRKRMARLGIPGELHERPWRNFGHNRTEALNLAQGHGDYIWVIDADDIVVGTPEFTELSADIYRMRLGDASFTYWRPQLFRDGVRVRYEGVVHETAVWESDCVVGRLEGDYYVESRRLGARSQDPQKYARDRDLLLAEVERNPENARSVFYLAQSYFDLGDFANARKWYERRVEMGGSDEEVYYSMLRLAESMAGLDWPWLVVQDVYLQAWEFRPTRAEALYAIARRYREQQRYLPGHLFAQRAAQIPFPEKDLLFVGADIYAWRAVDEQAVCASQLGKHAEAFMLCRRLLALSDIPDGDRQRIAVNRDVSVPVMLEAAASYPDALVQRLVPGSGAKVVVSLIAGPDRETTEQAINSFLNCCLDLSIWFGRLLVVDAGLSALDRALLRERYGFLEFVDCGPGDSPATQLAQLRAQILGRFWLHLGQGWQFFAPENFITRLIAVLESEPQVFQVGINFADAVKLTGVCAAEQEVRRENYGGRYVLTDAVASGPALFDTARLDRAGGIGGSDPDPIAELGWRAAAVGLQTATLDEVLCIAAARPVRQPKAPARVAKKAAVRSAQRPKAPARVAKKAGARSVQQPKAPARVAKKAAGRSVQQPKAPVRAAKKGTARPVQPSKAPARVAKKAAGRSVQQPKAPVRAAKKGTARPVQPSKAPARVAKKAAARPVRQPKAARVAKKAAARPVRQPKAPVRVAKKAAGRPVRQPKAPARAAKKGTARPVQPSKAPARVAKKTAARPVQQPKAAAPVAKKGRRGKIPPQ
;
A
#
# COMPACT_ATOMS: atom_id res chain seq x y z
N VAL A 1 -43.84 -13.89 -5.82
CA VAL A 1 -42.97 -12.73 -5.50
C VAL A 1 -43.06 -12.53 -4.00
N THR A 2 -41.96 -12.67 -3.27
CA THR A 2 -41.90 -12.26 -1.87
C THR A 2 -42.08 -10.74 -1.80
N ALA A 3 -42.94 -10.25 -0.89
CA ALA A 3 -43.07 -8.82 -0.69
C ALA A 3 -41.75 -8.28 -0.11
N ARG A 4 -41.23 -7.20 -0.70
CA ARG A 4 -40.08 -6.48 -0.14
C ARG A 4 -40.54 -5.81 1.15
N ALA A 5 -39.77 -5.97 2.22
CA ALA A 5 -40.09 -5.36 3.52
C ALA A 5 -40.22 -3.82 3.37
N ALA A 6 -41.19 -3.25 4.07
CA ALA A 6 -41.32 -1.81 4.25
C ALA A 6 -40.22 -1.31 5.18
N ILE A 7 -39.41 -0.35 4.71
CA ILE A 7 -38.30 0.21 5.49
C ILE A 7 -38.56 1.71 5.71
N CYS A 8 -38.64 2.10 6.97
CA CYS A 8 -38.66 3.50 7.37
C CYS A 8 -37.23 4.04 7.52
N LEU A 9 -36.89 5.09 6.79
CA LEU A 9 -35.67 5.86 7.04
C LEU A 9 -35.77 6.58 8.39
N ASN A 10 -34.69 6.54 9.19
CA ASN A 10 -34.60 7.29 10.43
C ASN A 10 -33.26 8.03 10.56
N MET A 11 -33.31 9.31 10.92
CA MET A 11 -32.14 10.19 10.98
C MET A 11 -32.32 11.23 12.09
N ILE A 12 -31.20 11.69 12.64
CA ILE A 12 -31.12 12.98 13.34
C ILE A 12 -30.31 13.95 12.46
N VAL A 13 -30.74 15.20 12.35
CA VAL A 13 -30.11 16.21 11.48
C VAL A 13 -29.85 17.52 12.23
N LYS A 14 -28.78 18.24 11.82
CA LYS A 14 -28.50 19.61 12.28
C LYS A 14 -27.58 20.38 11.33
N ASN A 15 -28.13 21.33 10.57
CA ASN A 15 -27.42 22.13 9.56
C ASN A 15 -26.74 21.29 8.46
N GLU A 16 -27.51 20.43 7.80
CA GLU A 16 -27.03 19.48 6.80
C GLU A 16 -27.59 19.75 5.39
N ALA A 17 -28.12 20.96 5.13
CA ALA A 17 -28.83 21.29 3.88
C ALA A 17 -27.99 21.08 2.61
N ASP A 18 -26.67 21.28 2.69
CA ASP A 18 -25.73 21.12 1.58
C ASP A 18 -25.44 19.64 1.22
N VAL A 19 -25.68 18.69 2.13
CA VAL A 19 -25.25 17.27 1.98
C VAL A 19 -26.39 16.25 2.03
N VAL A 20 -27.45 16.56 2.78
CA VAL A 20 -28.54 15.61 3.08
C VAL A 20 -29.29 15.14 1.82
N ALA A 21 -29.36 15.99 0.78
CA ALA A 21 -30.07 15.66 -0.46
C ALA A 21 -29.49 14.43 -1.18
N GLU A 22 -28.17 14.26 -1.17
CA GLU A 22 -27.48 13.11 -1.79
C GLU A 22 -27.61 11.85 -0.93
N THR A 23 -27.57 12.00 0.40
CA THR A 23 -27.85 10.93 1.35
C THR A 23 -29.27 10.37 1.14
N LEU A 24 -30.28 11.25 1.06
CA LEU A 24 -31.67 10.89 0.75
C LEU A 24 -31.81 10.17 -0.61
N ASP A 25 -31.13 10.65 -1.65
CA ASP A 25 -31.14 9.96 -2.96
C ASP A 25 -30.55 8.54 -2.89
N SER A 26 -29.48 8.33 -2.11
CA SER A 26 -28.83 7.02 -2.00
C SER A 26 -29.69 5.97 -1.28
N VAL A 27 -30.55 6.39 -0.34
CA VAL A 27 -31.47 5.50 0.40
C VAL A 27 -32.85 5.36 -0.26
N ALA A 28 -33.27 6.32 -1.10
CA ALA A 28 -34.59 6.33 -1.75
C ALA A 28 -34.98 5.02 -2.49
N PRO A 29 -34.07 4.28 -3.17
CA PRO A 29 -34.41 3.01 -3.82
C PRO A 29 -34.76 1.86 -2.87
N TYR A 30 -34.66 2.05 -1.55
CA TYR A 30 -34.71 1.01 -0.53
C TYR A 30 -35.79 1.24 0.56
N ILE A 31 -36.34 2.45 0.65
CA ILE A 31 -37.26 2.87 1.73
C ILE A 31 -38.68 3.08 1.22
N SER A 32 -39.67 2.83 2.08
CA SER A 32 -41.10 3.07 1.83
C SER A 32 -41.62 4.32 2.54
N SER A 33 -40.88 4.79 3.54
CA SER A 33 -41.31 5.83 4.48
C SER A 33 -40.09 6.50 5.13
N TRP A 34 -40.31 7.62 5.83
CA TRP A 34 -39.26 8.29 6.60
C TRP A 34 -39.79 8.99 7.85
N VAL A 35 -38.99 9.00 8.92
CA VAL A 35 -39.20 9.84 10.11
C VAL A 35 -37.86 10.43 10.52
N ILE A 36 -37.71 11.75 10.40
CA ILE A 36 -36.45 12.46 10.64
C ILE A 36 -36.64 13.48 11.76
N VAL A 37 -35.66 13.57 12.68
CA VAL A 37 -35.66 14.54 13.77
C VAL A 37 -34.63 15.63 13.51
N ASP A 38 -35.10 16.85 13.28
CA ASP A 38 -34.28 18.05 13.27
C ASP A 38 -33.98 18.50 14.71
N THR A 39 -32.71 18.72 15.02
CA THR A 39 -32.25 19.07 16.37
C THR A 39 -31.92 20.56 16.52
N GLY A 40 -32.58 21.40 15.71
CA GLY A 40 -32.42 22.85 15.67
C GLY A 40 -31.43 23.30 14.59
N SER A 41 -31.76 23.02 13.32
CA SER A 41 -31.08 23.60 12.15
C SER A 41 -31.55 25.03 11.88
N ALA A 42 -30.66 25.85 11.31
CA ALA A 42 -30.90 27.26 10.97
C ALA A 42 -30.48 27.63 9.52
N ASP A 43 -30.07 26.64 8.72
CA ASP A 43 -29.63 26.75 7.33
C ASP A 43 -30.73 26.46 6.29
N GLY A 44 -31.87 25.92 6.73
CA GLY A 44 -32.95 25.45 5.86
C GLY A 44 -33.00 23.92 5.64
N THR A 45 -32.23 23.12 6.41
CA THR A 45 -32.23 21.65 6.38
C THR A 45 -33.65 21.06 6.38
N GLN A 46 -34.52 21.55 7.25
CA GLN A 46 -35.91 21.10 7.38
C GLN A 46 -36.65 21.18 6.04
N ASP A 47 -36.45 22.28 5.32
CA ASP A 47 -37.09 22.57 4.05
C ASP A 47 -36.45 21.78 2.89
N ALA A 48 -35.13 21.59 2.90
CA ALA A 48 -34.43 20.75 1.94
C ALA A 48 -34.94 19.30 1.99
N ILE A 49 -35.10 18.74 3.18
CA ILE A 49 -35.64 17.39 3.41
C ILE A 49 -37.10 17.29 2.92
N ARG A 50 -37.98 18.18 3.40
CA ARG A 50 -39.41 18.23 3.00
C ARG A 50 -39.55 18.29 1.47
N LYS A 51 -38.81 19.19 0.81
CA LYS A 51 -38.82 19.37 -0.66
C LYS A 51 -38.25 18.15 -1.39
N ARG A 52 -37.21 17.50 -0.87
CA ARG A 52 -36.59 16.33 -1.52
C ARG A 52 -37.46 15.10 -1.42
N MET A 53 -38.00 14.78 -0.25
CA MET A 53 -38.85 13.59 -0.05
C MET A 53 -40.19 13.72 -0.77
N ALA A 54 -40.79 14.91 -0.81
CA ALA A 54 -41.97 15.18 -1.63
C ALA A 54 -41.71 14.98 -3.14
N ARG A 55 -40.52 15.36 -3.64
CA ARG A 55 -40.11 15.12 -5.04
C ARG A 55 -39.84 13.64 -5.34
N LEU A 56 -39.37 12.88 -4.35
CA LEU A 56 -39.18 11.42 -4.44
C LEU A 56 -40.50 10.64 -4.32
N GLY A 57 -41.58 11.27 -3.86
CA GLY A 57 -42.90 10.64 -3.69
C GLY A 57 -43.02 9.75 -2.45
N ILE A 58 -42.10 9.87 -1.49
CA ILE A 58 -42.00 8.98 -0.32
C ILE A 58 -42.67 9.66 0.90
N PRO A 59 -43.72 9.08 1.50
CA PRO A 59 -44.43 9.67 2.64
C PRO A 59 -43.61 9.60 3.92
N GLY A 60 -43.80 10.56 4.84
CA GLY A 60 -43.07 10.59 6.09
C GLY A 60 -43.15 11.91 6.84
N GLU A 61 -42.46 11.97 7.98
CA GLU A 61 -42.58 13.05 8.97
C GLU A 61 -41.23 13.69 9.33
N LEU A 62 -41.25 15.01 9.52
CA LEU A 62 -40.15 15.77 10.09
C LEU A 62 -40.57 16.35 11.44
N HIS A 63 -39.89 15.94 12.52
CA HIS A 63 -40.11 16.47 13.85
C HIS A 63 -38.96 17.41 14.26
N GLU A 64 -39.29 18.52 14.89
CA GLU A 64 -38.30 19.45 15.45
C GLU A 64 -38.19 19.21 16.98
N ARG A 65 -36.96 19.07 17.49
CA ARG A 65 -36.68 18.71 18.90
C ARG A 65 -35.45 19.43 19.48
N PRO A 66 -35.41 19.70 20.80
CA PRO A 66 -34.22 20.23 21.45
C PRO A 66 -33.06 19.22 21.40
N TRP A 67 -31.89 19.67 20.93
CA TRP A 67 -30.64 18.94 21.11
C TRP A 67 -30.34 18.74 22.61
N ARG A 68 -30.02 17.51 23.00
CA ARG A 68 -29.46 17.17 24.33
C ARG A 68 -28.14 16.42 24.20
N ASN A 69 -28.14 15.28 23.51
CA ASN A 69 -26.96 14.48 23.17
C ASN A 69 -27.34 13.39 22.15
N PHE A 70 -26.33 12.72 21.55
CA PHE A 70 -26.55 11.76 20.48
C PHE A 70 -27.45 10.59 20.88
N GLY A 71 -27.17 9.91 22.00
CA GLY A 71 -27.97 8.77 22.46
C GLY A 71 -29.44 9.14 22.73
N HIS A 72 -29.68 10.28 23.38
CA HIS A 72 -31.02 10.76 23.65
C HIS A 72 -31.79 11.08 22.37
N ASN A 73 -31.24 11.90 21.47
CA ASN A 73 -31.95 12.33 20.28
C ASN A 73 -32.09 11.21 19.24
N ARG A 74 -31.14 10.25 19.14
CA ARG A 74 -31.38 9.02 18.35
C ARG A 74 -32.47 8.14 18.95
N THR A 75 -32.52 7.99 20.28
CA THR A 75 -33.60 7.21 20.94
C THR A 75 -34.97 7.87 20.71
N GLU A 76 -35.05 9.20 20.80
CA GLU A 76 -36.26 9.94 20.45
C GLU A 76 -36.67 9.75 18.98
N ALA A 77 -35.71 9.84 18.05
CA ALA A 77 -35.97 9.60 16.63
C ALA A 77 -36.42 8.16 16.34
N LEU A 78 -35.82 7.16 16.99
CA LEU A 78 -36.15 5.75 16.78
C LEU A 78 -37.52 5.37 17.36
N ASN A 79 -37.92 6.03 18.46
CA ASN A 79 -39.26 5.91 19.04
C ASN A 79 -40.34 6.55 18.15
N LEU A 80 -40.02 7.69 17.51
CA LEU A 80 -40.93 8.36 16.57
C LEU A 80 -41.09 7.59 15.25
N ALA A 81 -40.12 6.74 14.88
CA ALA A 81 -40.18 5.91 13.67
C ALA A 81 -40.97 4.59 13.84
N GLN A 82 -41.44 4.25 15.05
CA GLN A 82 -42.20 3.03 15.31
C GLN A 82 -43.56 3.04 14.59
N GLY A 83 -43.93 1.93 13.96
CA GLY A 83 -45.17 1.79 13.18
C GLY A 83 -45.12 2.37 11.77
N HIS A 84 -43.99 2.92 11.31
CA HIS A 84 -43.84 3.46 9.96
C HIS A 84 -43.28 2.45 8.94
N GLY A 85 -42.97 1.21 9.32
CA GLY A 85 -42.50 0.14 8.42
C GLY A 85 -42.38 -1.22 9.13
N ASP A 86 -41.87 -2.25 8.42
CA ASP A 86 -41.48 -3.53 9.01
C ASP A 86 -40.11 -3.45 9.72
N TYR A 87 -39.25 -2.58 9.20
CA TYR A 87 -37.94 -2.25 9.75
C TYR A 87 -37.68 -0.74 9.71
N ILE A 88 -36.87 -0.27 10.65
CA ILE A 88 -36.37 1.11 10.72
C ILE A 88 -34.88 1.09 10.43
N TRP A 89 -34.45 1.89 9.45
CA TRP A 89 -33.06 2.04 9.04
C TRP A 89 -32.51 3.38 9.51
N VAL A 90 -31.63 3.33 10.51
CA VAL A 90 -30.87 4.48 11.00
C VAL A 90 -29.67 4.74 10.09
N ILE A 91 -29.57 5.95 9.54
CA ILE A 91 -28.41 6.44 8.79
C ILE A 91 -28.01 7.85 9.27
N ASP A 92 -26.74 8.21 9.10
CA ASP A 92 -26.22 9.51 9.50
C ASP A 92 -26.34 10.50 8.32
N ALA A 93 -26.50 11.80 8.60
CA ALA A 93 -27.01 12.78 7.62
C ALA A 93 -26.09 13.07 6.42
N ASP A 94 -24.83 12.65 6.52
CA ASP A 94 -23.78 12.78 5.51
C ASP A 94 -23.19 11.43 5.07
N ASP A 95 -23.73 10.29 5.51
CA ASP A 95 -23.39 8.95 5.00
C ASP A 95 -24.12 8.69 3.65
N ILE A 96 -23.54 7.91 2.73
CA ILE A 96 -24.24 7.42 1.51
C ILE A 96 -24.12 5.91 1.33
N VAL A 97 -25.07 5.33 0.59
CA VAL A 97 -25.07 3.91 0.22
C VAL A 97 -24.38 3.73 -1.13
N VAL A 98 -23.25 3.01 -1.14
CA VAL A 98 -22.54 2.62 -2.36
C VAL A 98 -22.76 1.13 -2.61
N GLY A 99 -23.16 0.74 -3.83
CA GLY A 99 -23.49 -0.64 -4.18
C GLY A 99 -24.95 -1.02 -3.89
N THR A 100 -25.23 -2.32 -3.70
CA THR A 100 -26.59 -2.89 -3.57
C THR A 100 -26.75 -3.78 -2.32
N PRO A 101 -27.37 -3.29 -1.22
CA PRO A 101 -27.76 -4.10 -0.06
C PRO A 101 -28.97 -5.00 -0.32
N GLU A 102 -28.95 -6.23 0.21
CA GLU A 102 -29.96 -7.26 -0.04
C GLU A 102 -31.08 -7.27 1.02
N PHE A 103 -32.09 -6.42 0.85
CA PHE A 103 -33.25 -6.31 1.75
C PHE A 103 -34.43 -7.27 1.44
N THR A 104 -34.22 -8.36 0.70
CA THR A 104 -35.31 -9.22 0.19
C THR A 104 -35.75 -10.36 1.11
N GLU A 105 -34.89 -10.80 2.04
CA GLU A 105 -35.16 -11.96 2.93
C GLU A 105 -34.83 -11.65 4.41
N LEU A 106 -35.28 -10.48 4.87
CA LEU A 106 -35.03 -10.00 6.23
C LEU A 106 -35.78 -10.84 7.27
N SER A 107 -35.04 -11.56 8.10
CA SER A 107 -35.53 -12.52 9.10
C SER A 107 -34.99 -12.26 10.51
N ALA A 108 -33.79 -11.70 10.67
CA ALA A 108 -33.26 -11.28 11.97
C ALA A 108 -33.92 -10.00 12.49
N ASP A 109 -33.92 -9.79 13.82
CA ASP A 109 -34.54 -8.62 14.44
C ASP A 109 -33.66 -7.36 14.33
N ILE A 110 -32.34 -7.56 14.25
CA ILE A 110 -31.35 -6.50 14.12
C ILE A 110 -30.33 -6.91 13.06
N TYR A 111 -30.06 -6.03 12.10
CA TYR A 111 -29.03 -6.22 11.09
C TYR A 111 -27.89 -5.23 11.29
N ARG A 112 -26.66 -5.78 11.35
CA ARG A 112 -25.43 -4.99 11.21
C ARG A 112 -25.13 -4.74 9.74
N MET A 113 -24.79 -3.51 9.41
CA MET A 113 -24.38 -3.10 8.06
C MET A 113 -22.90 -2.77 8.01
N ARG A 114 -22.30 -2.91 6.81
CA ARG A 114 -20.90 -2.59 6.53
C ARG A 114 -20.75 -1.07 6.33
N LEU A 115 -20.09 -0.38 7.28
CA LEU A 115 -19.74 1.05 7.19
C LEU A 115 -18.25 1.20 6.88
N GLY A 116 -17.88 2.26 6.15
CA GLY A 116 -16.50 2.59 5.84
C GLY A 116 -16.24 2.73 4.33
N ASP A 117 -15.06 2.33 3.87
CA ASP A 117 -14.64 2.33 2.46
C ASP A 117 -13.84 1.05 2.13
N ALA A 118 -13.28 0.95 0.93
CA ALA A 118 -12.51 -0.22 0.51
C ALA A 118 -11.20 -0.46 1.30
N SER A 119 -10.72 0.54 2.06
CA SER A 119 -9.49 0.48 2.87
C SER A 119 -9.74 0.25 4.37
N PHE A 120 -10.91 0.65 4.88
CA PHE A 120 -11.29 0.49 6.28
C PHE A 120 -12.80 0.25 6.43
N THR A 121 -13.20 -0.91 6.98
CA THR A 121 -14.63 -1.23 7.23
C THR A 121 -14.89 -1.71 8.65
N TYR A 122 -16.11 -1.47 9.14
CA TYR A 122 -16.61 -1.95 10.44
C TYR A 122 -18.13 -2.21 10.41
N TRP A 123 -18.65 -2.96 11.38
CA TRP A 123 -20.03 -3.49 11.38
C TRP A 123 -20.92 -2.86 12.48
N ARG A 124 -21.66 -1.80 12.13
CA ARG A 124 -22.59 -1.08 13.04
C ARG A 124 -24.01 -1.66 12.92
N PRO A 125 -24.76 -1.89 14.02
CA PRO A 125 -26.21 -2.09 13.98
C PRO A 125 -26.86 -0.82 13.38
N GLN A 126 -27.64 -0.98 12.31
CA GLN A 126 -28.26 0.14 11.57
C GLN A 126 -29.72 -0.11 11.22
N LEU A 127 -30.13 -1.37 11.03
CA LEU A 127 -31.47 -1.75 10.62
C LEU A 127 -32.08 -2.60 11.74
N PHE A 128 -33.25 -2.19 12.23
CA PHE A 128 -33.92 -2.77 13.40
C PHE A 128 -35.38 -3.08 13.03
N ARG A 129 -35.91 -4.25 13.38
CA ARG A 129 -37.33 -4.58 13.15
C ARG A 129 -38.21 -3.63 13.97
N ASP A 130 -39.34 -3.23 13.41
CA ASP A 130 -40.36 -2.47 14.13
C ASP A 130 -40.85 -3.21 15.38
N GLY A 131 -41.20 -2.45 16.43
CA GLY A 131 -41.59 -2.99 17.74
C GLY A 131 -40.43 -3.52 18.61
N VAL A 132 -39.20 -3.63 18.09
CA VAL A 132 -38.03 -4.03 18.88
C VAL A 132 -37.57 -2.88 19.77
N ARG A 133 -37.45 -3.16 21.08
CA ARG A 133 -37.01 -2.19 22.10
C ARG A 133 -35.51 -1.92 22.02
N VAL A 134 -35.14 -1.06 21.08
CA VAL A 134 -33.79 -0.53 20.93
C VAL A 134 -33.73 0.90 21.48
N ARG A 135 -32.62 1.26 22.13
CA ARG A 135 -32.28 2.64 22.48
C ARG A 135 -30.81 2.90 22.19
N TYR A 136 -30.41 4.16 22.09
CA TYR A 136 -29.00 4.54 21.93
C TYR A 136 -28.44 5.11 23.24
N GLU A 137 -27.33 4.54 23.70
CA GLU A 137 -26.62 4.95 24.93
C GLU A 137 -25.26 5.57 24.62
N GLY A 138 -24.97 6.72 25.25
CA GLY A 138 -23.75 7.50 25.08
C GLY A 138 -24.03 8.96 24.70
N VAL A 139 -23.28 9.90 25.28
CA VAL A 139 -23.42 11.34 24.98
C VAL A 139 -22.85 11.71 23.60
N VAL A 140 -21.80 11.00 23.18
CA VAL A 140 -21.14 11.02 21.87
C VAL A 140 -20.59 9.61 21.63
N HIS A 141 -20.51 9.14 20.38
CA HIS A 141 -20.14 7.75 20.04
C HIS A 141 -21.08 6.72 20.68
N GLU A 142 -22.35 7.09 20.67
CA GLU A 142 -23.50 6.31 21.07
C GLU A 142 -23.52 4.91 20.42
N THR A 143 -24.05 3.93 21.15
CA THR A 143 -24.29 2.58 20.64
C THR A 143 -25.75 2.21 20.81
N ALA A 144 -26.31 1.52 19.81
CA ALA A 144 -27.58 0.83 19.98
C ALA A 144 -27.42 -0.25 21.06
N VAL A 145 -28.39 -0.33 21.96
CA VAL A 145 -28.55 -1.41 22.96
C VAL A 145 -30.02 -1.83 22.96
N TRP A 146 -30.28 -3.10 23.28
CA TRP A 146 -31.59 -3.71 23.23
C TRP A 146 -31.77 -4.72 24.36
N GLU A 147 -33.02 -5.07 24.67
CA GLU A 147 -33.33 -6.11 25.65
C GLU A 147 -32.94 -7.49 25.08
N SER A 148 -32.38 -8.36 25.93
CA SER A 148 -31.78 -9.62 25.52
C SER A 148 -32.84 -10.63 25.05
N ASP A 149 -32.77 -10.98 23.77
CA ASP A 149 -33.30 -12.19 23.09
C ASP A 149 -33.33 -12.00 21.55
N CYS A 150 -33.18 -10.75 21.07
CA CYS A 150 -33.16 -10.38 19.66
C CYS A 150 -32.11 -11.15 18.82
N VAL A 151 -32.50 -11.66 17.66
CA VAL A 151 -31.61 -12.27 16.67
C VAL A 151 -30.84 -11.18 15.91
N VAL A 152 -29.51 -11.30 15.86
CA VAL A 152 -28.62 -10.30 15.22
C VAL A 152 -27.94 -10.89 13.99
N GLY A 153 -28.27 -10.37 12.80
CA GLY A 153 -27.67 -10.73 11.52
C GLY A 153 -26.59 -9.74 11.05
N ARG A 154 -25.92 -10.11 9.95
CA ARG A 154 -25.26 -9.17 9.04
C ARG A 154 -26.15 -9.01 7.81
N LEU A 155 -26.24 -7.78 7.27
CA LEU A 155 -26.91 -7.54 6.00
C LEU A 155 -25.90 -7.78 4.88
N GLU A 156 -26.19 -8.73 4.02
CA GLU A 156 -25.34 -9.14 2.90
C GLU A 156 -25.64 -8.32 1.62
N GLY A 157 -24.92 -8.64 0.54
CA GLY A 157 -24.94 -7.91 -0.73
C GLY A 157 -23.65 -7.12 -0.96
N ASP A 158 -23.41 -6.74 -2.22
CA ASP A 158 -22.22 -5.96 -2.59
C ASP A 158 -22.46 -4.46 -2.37
N TYR A 159 -22.37 -4.03 -1.11
CA TYR A 159 -22.53 -2.62 -0.72
C TYR A 159 -21.62 -2.21 0.45
N TYR A 160 -21.43 -0.91 0.62
CA TYR A 160 -20.99 -0.31 1.88
C TYR A 160 -21.69 1.03 2.12
N VAL A 161 -21.77 1.44 3.37
CA VAL A 161 -22.21 2.78 3.77
C VAL A 161 -20.96 3.65 3.92
N GLU A 162 -20.73 4.52 2.94
CA GLU A 162 -19.60 5.44 2.92
C GLU A 162 -19.86 6.58 3.90
N SER A 163 -19.02 6.68 4.94
CA SER A 163 -19.14 7.76 5.92
C SER A 163 -18.28 8.95 5.51
N ARG A 164 -18.89 9.84 4.73
CA ARG A 164 -18.20 10.93 4.01
C ARG A 164 -17.64 12.02 4.93
N ARG A 165 -18.20 12.16 6.15
CA ARG A 165 -17.81 13.17 7.17
C ARG A 165 -17.88 14.61 6.65
N LEU A 166 -18.81 14.89 5.73
CA LEU A 166 -19.01 16.20 5.12
C LEU A 166 -19.89 17.12 5.97
N GLY A 167 -20.73 16.57 6.83
CA GLY A 167 -21.78 17.30 7.56
C GLY A 167 -21.25 18.36 8.54
N ALA A 168 -22.11 19.30 8.93
CA ALA A 168 -21.69 20.52 9.63
C ALA A 168 -20.93 20.28 10.94
N ARG A 169 -21.27 19.23 11.71
CA ARG A 169 -20.48 18.85 12.90
C ARG A 169 -19.04 18.44 12.54
N SER A 170 -18.82 17.83 11.39
CA SER A 170 -17.48 17.41 10.94
C SER A 170 -16.65 18.55 10.37
N GLN A 171 -17.28 19.63 9.88
CA GLN A 171 -16.59 20.86 9.49
C GLN A 171 -16.27 21.79 10.68
N ASP A 172 -16.88 21.58 11.84
CA ASP A 172 -16.70 22.44 13.01
C ASP A 172 -15.30 22.26 13.65
N PRO A 173 -14.41 23.29 13.64
CA PRO A 173 -13.07 23.18 14.21
C PRO A 173 -13.06 23.08 15.74
N GLN A 174 -14.21 23.15 16.40
CA GLN A 174 -14.41 22.93 17.83
C GLN A 174 -15.14 21.61 18.15
N LYS A 175 -15.40 20.75 17.15
CA LYS A 175 -16.00 19.40 17.29
C LYS A 175 -15.48 18.65 18.52
N TYR A 176 -14.19 18.33 18.53
CA TYR A 176 -13.54 17.57 19.59
C TYR A 176 -13.49 18.30 20.94
N ALA A 177 -13.55 19.63 20.95
CA ALA A 177 -13.64 20.41 22.19
C ALA A 177 -15.02 20.29 22.83
N ARG A 178 -16.10 20.34 22.03
CA ARG A 178 -17.46 20.11 22.52
C ARG A 178 -17.71 18.64 22.87
N ASP A 179 -17.17 17.72 22.09
CA ASP A 179 -17.24 16.27 22.38
C ASP A 179 -16.56 15.98 23.73
N ARG A 180 -15.34 16.51 23.96
CA ARG A 180 -14.64 16.48 25.25
C ARG A 180 -15.51 17.02 26.38
N ASP A 181 -16.14 18.19 26.22
CA ASP A 181 -16.91 18.82 27.30
C ASP A 181 -18.18 18.03 27.67
N LEU A 182 -18.85 17.42 26.69
CA LEU A 182 -19.95 16.48 26.91
C LEU A 182 -19.48 15.20 27.61
N LEU A 183 -18.38 14.62 27.14
CA LEU A 183 -17.82 13.36 27.67
C LEU A 183 -17.21 13.53 29.06
N LEU A 184 -16.62 14.69 29.37
CA LEU A 184 -16.10 15.01 30.70
C LEU A 184 -17.25 15.12 31.70
N ALA A 185 -18.32 15.85 31.36
CA ALA A 185 -19.51 15.96 32.22
C ALA A 185 -20.24 14.61 32.42
N GLU A 186 -20.14 13.68 31.46
CA GLU A 186 -20.63 12.31 31.61
C GLU A 186 -19.72 11.47 32.52
N VAL A 187 -18.40 11.52 32.35
CA VAL A 187 -17.43 10.81 33.21
C VAL A 187 -17.43 11.36 34.65
N GLU A 188 -17.70 12.64 34.86
CA GLU A 188 -17.89 13.23 36.20
C GLU A 188 -19.17 12.73 36.89
N ARG A 189 -20.21 12.37 36.12
CA ARG A 189 -21.46 11.78 36.65
C ARG A 189 -21.36 10.27 36.84
N ASN A 190 -20.66 9.58 35.95
CA ASN A 190 -20.49 8.13 35.95
C ASN A 190 -19.02 7.75 35.66
N PRO A 191 -18.13 7.80 36.68
CA PRO A 191 -16.70 7.55 36.50
C PRO A 191 -16.34 6.13 36.03
N GLU A 192 -17.26 5.18 36.19
CA GLU A 192 -17.09 3.77 35.77
C GLU A 192 -17.62 3.49 34.35
N ASN A 193 -18.13 4.50 33.65
CA ASN A 193 -18.51 4.41 32.24
C ASN A 193 -17.25 4.34 31.33
N ALA A 194 -16.68 3.13 31.22
CA ALA A 194 -15.47 2.87 30.46
C ALA A 194 -15.54 3.34 28.99
N ARG A 195 -16.72 3.31 28.36
CA ARG A 195 -16.91 3.81 26.99
C ARG A 195 -16.77 5.33 26.92
N SER A 196 -17.38 6.07 27.86
CA SER A 196 -17.21 7.52 27.95
C SER A 196 -15.76 7.90 28.27
N VAL A 197 -15.08 7.16 29.15
CA VAL A 197 -13.64 7.38 29.45
C VAL A 197 -12.77 7.16 28.20
N PHE A 198 -13.04 6.11 27.40
CA PHE A 198 -12.35 5.83 26.14
C PHE A 198 -12.49 6.99 25.13
N TYR A 199 -13.72 7.44 24.87
CA TYR A 199 -13.94 8.53 23.91
C TYR A 199 -13.54 9.91 24.45
N LEU A 200 -13.52 10.12 25.77
CA LEU A 200 -12.93 11.30 26.38
C LEU A 200 -11.42 11.35 26.09
N ALA A 201 -10.71 10.23 26.26
CA ALA A 201 -9.29 10.11 25.92
C ALA A 201 -9.02 10.38 24.42
N GLN A 202 -9.85 9.81 23.53
CA GLN A 202 -9.77 10.07 22.08
C GLN A 202 -10.06 11.53 21.73
N SER A 203 -11.03 12.18 22.40
CA SER A 203 -11.34 13.60 22.18
C SER A 203 -10.17 14.51 22.58
N TYR A 204 -9.47 14.21 23.68
CA TYR A 204 -8.23 14.90 24.04
C TYR A 204 -7.09 14.61 23.05
N PHE A 205 -6.99 13.38 22.54
CA PHE A 205 -5.97 12.99 21.56
C PHE A 205 -6.16 13.75 20.22
N ASP A 206 -7.39 13.82 19.73
CA ASP A 206 -7.73 14.50 18.47
C ASP A 206 -7.64 16.04 18.58
N LEU A 207 -7.68 16.59 19.80
CA LEU A 207 -7.31 17.98 20.10
C LEU A 207 -5.79 18.22 20.17
N GLY A 208 -4.96 17.18 20.15
CA GLY A 208 -3.52 17.26 20.41
C GLY A 208 -3.14 17.50 21.88
N ASP A 209 -4.09 17.42 22.82
CA ASP A 209 -3.83 17.44 24.26
C ASP A 209 -3.40 16.05 24.73
N PHE A 210 -2.19 15.67 24.31
CA PHE A 210 -1.60 14.39 24.67
C PHE A 210 -1.40 14.22 26.19
N ALA A 211 -1.37 15.31 26.97
CA ALA A 211 -1.24 15.26 28.43
C ALA A 211 -2.51 14.70 29.09
N ASN A 212 -3.68 15.21 28.71
CA ASN A 212 -4.95 14.65 29.18
C ASN A 212 -5.32 13.34 28.47
N ALA A 213 -4.99 13.18 27.18
CA ALA A 213 -5.20 11.91 26.48
C ALA A 213 -4.44 10.76 27.18
N ARG A 214 -3.15 10.95 27.48
CA ARG A 214 -2.34 9.99 28.24
C ARG A 214 -3.00 9.60 29.57
N LYS A 215 -3.45 10.59 30.35
CA LYS A 215 -4.13 10.37 31.64
C LYS A 215 -5.41 9.54 31.49
N TRP A 216 -6.26 9.84 30.51
CA TRP A 216 -7.54 9.15 30.35
C TRP A 216 -7.39 7.77 29.68
N TYR A 217 -6.41 7.56 28.79
CA TYR A 217 -6.07 6.22 28.32
C TYR A 217 -5.45 5.35 29.42
N GLU A 218 -4.58 5.92 30.28
CA GLU A 218 -4.03 5.25 31.46
C GLU A 218 -5.18 4.76 32.37
N ARG A 219 -6.14 5.64 32.71
CA ARG A 219 -7.37 5.23 33.42
C ARG A 219 -8.19 4.20 32.64
N ARG A 220 -8.35 4.34 31.32
CA ARG A 220 -9.12 3.37 30.53
C ARG A 220 -8.52 1.96 30.58
N VAL A 221 -7.20 1.83 30.57
CA VAL A 221 -6.52 0.53 30.67
C VAL A 221 -6.78 -0.14 32.04
N GLU A 222 -6.77 0.63 33.14
CA GLU A 222 -7.11 0.12 34.48
C GLU A 222 -8.51 -0.51 34.56
N MET A 223 -9.47 -0.02 33.78
CA MET A 223 -10.88 -0.44 33.83
C MET A 223 -11.16 -1.80 33.15
N GLY A 224 -10.22 -2.33 32.36
CA GLY A 224 -10.37 -3.64 31.70
C GLY A 224 -11.59 -3.72 30.75
N GLY A 225 -12.36 -4.81 30.82
CA GLY A 225 -13.55 -4.99 29.99
C GLY A 225 -13.21 -5.47 28.58
N SER A 226 -13.57 -4.70 27.55
CA SER A 226 -13.29 -5.05 26.14
C SER A 226 -11.79 -5.04 25.84
N ASP A 227 -11.20 -6.20 25.58
CA ASP A 227 -9.78 -6.36 25.21
C ASP A 227 -9.38 -5.52 23.99
N GLU A 228 -10.29 -5.25 23.06
CA GLU A 228 -10.00 -4.41 21.90
C GLU A 228 -9.89 -2.93 22.27
N GLU A 229 -10.78 -2.43 23.14
CA GLU A 229 -10.70 -1.06 23.66
C GLU A 229 -9.49 -0.88 24.58
N VAL A 230 -9.14 -1.90 25.38
CA VAL A 230 -7.93 -1.89 26.23
C VAL A 230 -6.67 -1.87 25.37
N TYR A 231 -6.56 -2.77 24.38
CA TYR A 231 -5.42 -2.77 23.45
C TYR A 231 -5.23 -1.42 22.76
N TYR A 232 -6.29 -0.88 22.17
CA TYR A 232 -6.22 0.39 21.46
C TYR A 232 -5.93 1.57 22.41
N SER A 233 -6.38 1.50 23.68
CA SER A 233 -5.99 2.46 24.71
C SER A 233 -4.51 2.39 25.05
N MET A 234 -3.90 1.20 25.13
CA MET A 234 -2.46 1.04 25.34
C MET A 234 -1.66 1.56 24.14
N LEU A 235 -2.14 1.35 22.91
CA LEU A 235 -1.55 1.91 21.68
C LEU A 235 -1.56 3.44 21.69
N ARG A 236 -2.73 4.06 21.95
CA ARG A 236 -2.87 5.52 22.03
C ARG A 236 -2.19 6.14 23.24
N LEU A 237 -2.01 5.40 24.34
CA LEU A 237 -1.20 5.80 25.49
C LEU A 237 0.27 5.96 25.07
N ALA A 238 0.84 4.99 24.36
CA ALA A 238 2.20 5.07 23.84
C ALA A 238 2.37 6.20 22.81
N GLU A 239 1.41 6.39 21.90
CA GLU A 239 1.40 7.53 20.97
C GLU A 239 1.34 8.88 21.71
N SER A 240 0.51 9.00 22.75
CA SER A 240 0.42 10.22 23.57
C SER A 240 1.75 10.51 24.28
N MET A 241 2.43 9.49 24.80
CA MET A 241 3.76 9.64 25.40
C MET A 241 4.82 10.03 24.36
N ALA A 242 4.73 9.52 23.12
CA ALA A 242 5.58 9.93 22.01
C ALA A 242 5.36 11.41 21.62
N GLY A 243 4.10 11.87 21.57
CA GLY A 243 3.72 13.27 21.31
C GLY A 243 4.10 14.25 22.43
N LEU A 244 4.45 13.74 23.62
CA LEU A 244 4.98 14.48 24.76
C LEU A 244 6.52 14.38 24.89
N ASP A 245 7.22 13.90 23.86
CA ASP A 245 8.68 13.70 23.82
C ASP A 245 9.23 12.86 25.00
N TRP A 246 8.47 11.87 25.49
CA TRP A 246 8.97 10.97 26.55
C TRP A 246 10.17 10.14 26.07
N PRO A 247 11.08 9.74 26.98
CA PRO A 247 12.27 8.96 26.62
C PRO A 247 11.91 7.70 25.83
N TRP A 248 12.47 7.57 24.62
CA TRP A 248 11.99 6.59 23.62
C TRP A 248 11.90 5.14 24.15
N LEU A 249 12.81 4.69 25.01
CA LEU A 249 12.76 3.34 25.56
C LEU A 249 11.56 3.10 26.48
N VAL A 250 11.04 4.12 27.16
CA VAL A 250 9.81 4.04 27.97
C VAL A 250 8.58 3.96 27.06
N VAL A 251 8.57 4.76 25.99
CA VAL A 251 7.51 4.72 24.97
C VAL A 251 7.48 3.38 24.24
N GLN A 252 8.66 2.84 23.89
CA GLN A 252 8.79 1.51 23.28
C GLN A 252 8.26 0.42 24.22
N ASP A 253 8.53 0.51 25.52
CA ASP A 253 8.05 -0.47 26.50
C ASP A 253 6.52 -0.54 26.53
N VAL A 254 5.82 0.61 26.51
CA VAL A 254 4.34 0.64 26.46
C VAL A 254 3.79 0.06 25.14
N TYR A 255 4.44 0.32 24.00
CA TYR A 255 4.09 -0.37 22.74
C TYR A 255 4.31 -1.89 22.82
N LEU A 256 5.37 -2.35 23.48
CA LEU A 256 5.63 -3.78 23.68
C LEU A 256 4.59 -4.40 24.60
N GLN A 257 4.24 -3.76 25.72
CA GLN A 257 3.15 -4.20 26.60
C GLN A 257 1.80 -4.28 25.86
N ALA A 258 1.49 -3.33 24.98
CA ALA A 258 0.30 -3.38 24.13
C ALA A 258 0.30 -4.62 23.21
N TRP A 259 1.45 -4.91 22.56
CA TRP A 259 1.60 -6.10 21.73
C TRP A 259 1.56 -7.40 22.54
N GLU A 260 2.17 -7.46 23.73
CA GLU A 260 2.12 -8.63 24.62
C GLU A 260 0.69 -8.90 25.11
N PHE A 261 -0.12 -7.86 25.32
CA PHE A 261 -1.54 -7.97 25.66
C PHE A 261 -2.39 -8.51 24.50
N ARG A 262 -2.16 -8.06 23.26
CA ARG A 262 -2.88 -8.55 22.06
C ARG A 262 -1.92 -8.90 20.91
N PRO A 263 -1.22 -10.05 20.96
CA PRO A 263 -0.12 -10.38 20.04
C PRO A 263 -0.54 -10.68 18.60
N THR A 264 -1.85 -10.75 18.34
CA THR A 264 -2.48 -10.78 17.01
C THR A 264 -2.53 -9.42 16.32
N ARG A 265 -2.19 -8.31 17.02
CA ARG A 265 -2.23 -6.96 16.45
C ARG A 265 -0.84 -6.42 16.12
N ALA A 266 -0.62 -6.05 14.87
CA ALA A 266 0.67 -5.62 14.33
C ALA A 266 1.00 -4.14 14.59
N GLU A 267 -0.01 -3.30 14.86
CA GLU A 267 0.12 -1.84 14.84
C GLU A 267 1.21 -1.30 15.79
N ALA A 268 1.30 -1.83 17.01
CA ALA A 268 2.32 -1.44 17.98
C ALA A 268 3.75 -1.79 17.51
N LEU A 269 3.96 -2.96 16.89
CA LEU A 269 5.27 -3.33 16.35
C LEU A 269 5.65 -2.49 15.11
N TYR A 270 4.66 -2.17 14.27
CA TYR A 270 4.83 -1.26 13.14
C TYR A 270 5.21 0.16 13.61
N ALA A 271 4.57 0.69 14.65
CA ALA A 271 4.93 1.97 15.25
C ALA A 271 6.38 2.01 15.77
N ILE A 272 6.81 0.94 16.47
CA ILE A 272 8.21 0.78 16.90
C ILE A 272 9.17 0.74 15.69
N ALA A 273 8.84 -0.03 14.65
CA ALA A 273 9.66 -0.18 13.46
C ALA A 273 9.85 1.16 12.72
N ARG A 274 8.75 1.84 12.43
CA ARG A 274 8.71 3.16 11.80
C ARG A 274 9.55 4.18 12.58
N ARG A 275 9.39 4.24 13.91
CA ARG A 275 10.17 5.16 14.75
C ARG A 275 11.67 4.85 14.73
N TYR A 276 12.04 3.57 14.60
CA TYR A 276 13.44 3.19 14.40
C TYR A 276 13.98 3.56 13.01
N ARG A 277 13.19 3.46 11.94
CA ARG A 277 13.56 3.99 10.62
C ARG A 277 13.74 5.51 10.65
N GLU A 278 12.82 6.25 11.26
CA GLU A 278 12.90 7.71 11.41
C GLU A 278 14.18 8.15 12.16
N GLN A 279 14.65 7.35 13.13
CA GLN A 279 15.91 7.55 13.84
C GLN A 279 17.16 7.02 13.08
N GLN A 280 17.01 6.55 11.83
CA GLN A 280 18.07 5.88 11.05
C GLN A 280 18.67 4.63 11.71
N ARG A 281 17.96 4.03 12.68
CA ARG A 281 18.35 2.82 13.39
C ARG A 281 17.77 1.60 12.68
N TYR A 282 18.23 1.36 11.46
CA TYR A 282 17.63 0.40 10.54
C TYR A 282 17.67 -1.06 11.01
N LEU A 283 18.64 -1.47 11.85
CA LEU A 283 18.71 -2.85 12.36
C LEU A 283 17.51 -3.23 13.25
N PRO A 284 17.20 -2.52 14.37
CA PRO A 284 15.97 -2.78 15.10
C PRO A 284 14.71 -2.47 14.27
N GLY A 285 14.74 -1.45 13.40
CA GLY A 285 13.62 -1.15 12.49
C GLY A 285 13.24 -2.35 11.61
N HIS A 286 14.23 -2.97 10.98
CA HIS A 286 14.08 -4.19 10.15
C HIS A 286 13.48 -5.35 10.96
N LEU A 287 13.97 -5.60 12.18
CA LEU A 287 13.50 -6.70 13.01
C LEU A 287 12.03 -6.52 13.46
N PHE A 288 11.66 -5.30 13.86
CA PHE A 288 10.27 -5.01 14.24
C PHE A 288 9.31 -5.00 13.03
N ALA A 289 9.73 -4.43 11.89
CA ALA A 289 8.94 -4.46 10.66
C ALA A 289 8.73 -5.89 10.15
N GLN A 290 9.80 -6.70 10.12
CA GLN A 290 9.74 -8.11 9.73
C GLN A 290 8.81 -8.91 10.65
N ARG A 291 8.77 -8.62 11.97
CA ARG A 291 7.84 -9.29 12.87
C ARG A 291 6.40 -8.83 12.67
N ALA A 292 6.16 -7.54 12.46
CA ALA A 292 4.83 -7.00 12.12
C ALA A 292 4.29 -7.62 10.82
N ALA A 293 5.12 -7.69 9.78
CA ALA A 293 4.80 -8.28 8.46
C ALA A 293 4.58 -9.81 8.46
N GLN A 294 4.75 -10.48 9.61
CA GLN A 294 4.46 -11.90 9.81
C GLN A 294 3.14 -12.13 10.58
N ILE A 295 2.48 -11.08 11.06
CA ILE A 295 1.20 -11.18 11.76
C ILE A 295 0.11 -11.10 10.69
N PRO A 296 -0.78 -12.11 10.56
CA PRO A 296 -1.89 -12.06 9.60
C PRO A 296 -2.95 -11.05 10.04
N PHE A 297 -3.80 -10.63 9.10
CA PHE A 297 -4.93 -9.75 9.41
C PHE A 297 -5.86 -10.39 10.47
N PRO A 298 -6.25 -9.68 11.53
CA PRO A 298 -7.03 -10.24 12.63
C PRO A 298 -8.53 -10.27 12.31
N GLU A 299 -8.98 -11.25 11.51
CA GLU A 299 -10.37 -11.41 11.03
C GLU A 299 -11.48 -11.37 12.11
N LYS A 300 -11.12 -11.52 13.40
CA LYS A 300 -12.04 -11.53 14.54
C LYS A 300 -12.11 -10.20 15.29
N ASP A 301 -11.15 -9.30 15.07
CA ASP A 301 -11.15 -7.97 15.66
C ASP A 301 -12.12 -7.07 14.87
N LEU A 302 -12.88 -6.25 15.59
CA LEU A 302 -13.90 -5.36 15.03
C LEU A 302 -13.57 -3.87 15.23
N LEU A 303 -12.58 -3.55 16.07
CA LEU A 303 -12.28 -2.20 16.52
C LEU A 303 -10.94 -1.69 15.97
N PHE A 304 -11.04 -0.67 15.11
CA PHE A 304 -9.94 0.17 14.63
C PHE A 304 -8.70 -0.60 14.15
N VAL A 305 -8.89 -1.66 13.35
CA VAL A 305 -7.79 -2.43 12.74
C VAL A 305 -7.15 -1.63 11.61
N GLY A 306 -5.85 -1.38 11.69
CA GLY A 306 -5.08 -0.73 10.61
C GLY A 306 -4.80 -1.68 9.46
N ALA A 307 -5.79 -1.94 8.59
CA ALA A 307 -5.73 -2.95 7.53
C ALA A 307 -4.52 -2.78 6.58
N ASP A 308 -4.17 -1.53 6.26
CA ASP A 308 -3.01 -1.10 5.48
C ASP A 308 -1.66 -1.59 6.06
N ILE A 309 -1.55 -1.75 7.37
CA ILE A 309 -0.35 -2.26 8.06
C ILE A 309 -0.11 -3.74 7.75
N TYR A 310 -1.19 -4.53 7.69
CA TYR A 310 -1.17 -5.96 7.34
C TYR A 310 -1.02 -6.18 5.83
N ALA A 311 -1.71 -5.36 5.03
CA ALA A 311 -1.69 -5.46 3.58
C ALA A 311 -0.31 -5.13 2.99
N TRP A 312 0.30 -4.01 3.39
CA TRP A 312 1.56 -3.56 2.78
C TRP A 312 2.53 -2.76 3.67
N ARG A 313 2.08 -1.90 4.60
CA ARG A 313 2.98 -0.94 5.26
C ARG A 313 4.06 -1.59 6.14
N ALA A 314 3.78 -2.71 6.80
CA ALA A 314 4.82 -3.44 7.54
C ALA A 314 5.90 -4.05 6.62
N VAL A 315 5.52 -4.49 5.42
CA VAL A 315 6.43 -5.03 4.40
C VAL A 315 7.28 -3.92 3.77
N ASP A 316 6.71 -2.72 3.58
CA ASP A 316 7.42 -1.54 3.07
C ASP A 316 8.45 -0.99 4.08
N GLU A 317 8.09 -0.85 5.37
CA GLU A 317 9.05 -0.51 6.43
C GLU A 317 10.18 -1.56 6.54
N GLN A 318 9.88 -2.85 6.32
CA GLN A 318 10.90 -3.90 6.24
C GLN A 318 11.81 -3.69 5.03
N ALA A 319 11.26 -3.38 3.84
CA ALA A 319 12.01 -3.17 2.61
C ALA A 319 12.94 -1.95 2.70
N VAL A 320 12.45 -0.82 3.25
CA VAL A 320 13.25 0.39 3.45
C VAL A 320 14.36 0.13 4.47
N CYS A 321 14.07 -0.54 5.60
CA CYS A 321 15.13 -0.89 6.55
C CYS A 321 16.12 -1.91 5.97
N ALA A 322 15.69 -2.84 5.12
CA ALA A 322 16.56 -3.81 4.46
C ALA A 322 17.56 -3.13 3.49
N SER A 323 17.11 -2.16 2.68
CA SER A 323 17.98 -1.46 1.73
C SER A 323 19.08 -0.67 2.46
N GLN A 324 18.72 0.01 3.55
CA GLN A 324 19.66 0.77 4.38
C GLN A 324 20.62 -0.11 5.21
N LEU A 325 20.37 -1.41 5.30
CA LEU A 325 21.27 -2.41 5.89
C LEU A 325 22.16 -3.11 4.84
N GLY A 326 22.11 -2.69 3.57
CA GLY A 326 22.84 -3.33 2.47
C GLY A 326 22.22 -4.67 2.02
N LYS A 327 21.02 -5.03 2.51
CA LYS A 327 20.32 -6.27 2.13
C LYS A 327 19.56 -6.09 0.81
N HIS A 328 20.26 -5.68 -0.23
CA HIS A 328 19.68 -5.21 -1.49
C HIS A 328 18.74 -6.22 -2.15
N ALA A 329 19.11 -7.51 -2.19
CA ALA A 329 18.24 -8.56 -2.71
C ALA A 329 16.96 -8.78 -1.87
N GLU A 330 17.02 -8.61 -0.54
CA GLU A 330 15.82 -8.67 0.32
C GLU A 330 14.91 -7.48 -0.01
N ALA A 331 15.45 -6.26 0.02
CA ALA A 331 14.69 -5.04 -0.24
C ALA A 331 14.05 -5.02 -1.64
N PHE A 332 14.81 -5.41 -2.66
CA PHE A 332 14.34 -5.46 -4.04
C PHE A 332 13.17 -6.42 -4.22
N MET A 333 13.26 -7.64 -3.67
CA MET A 333 12.18 -8.63 -3.75
C MET A 333 10.95 -8.24 -2.92
N LEU A 334 11.14 -7.57 -1.78
CA LEU A 334 10.03 -7.01 -1.00
C LEU A 334 9.30 -5.92 -1.78
N CYS A 335 10.01 -4.95 -2.38
CA CYS A 335 9.41 -3.90 -3.20
C CYS A 335 8.70 -4.47 -4.45
N ARG A 336 9.28 -5.41 -5.20
CA ARG A 336 8.60 -6.02 -6.36
C ARG A 336 7.30 -6.74 -5.97
N ARG A 337 7.30 -7.45 -4.84
CA ARG A 337 6.09 -8.09 -4.30
C ARG A 337 5.01 -7.07 -3.92
N LEU A 338 5.39 -5.91 -3.40
CA LEU A 338 4.46 -4.81 -3.12
C LEU A 338 3.89 -4.20 -4.40
N LEU A 339 4.73 -3.92 -5.41
CA LEU A 339 4.28 -3.34 -6.70
C LEU A 339 3.25 -4.21 -7.42
N ALA A 340 3.24 -5.53 -7.19
CA ALA A 340 2.23 -6.45 -7.71
C ALA A 340 0.80 -6.18 -7.17
N LEU A 341 0.68 -5.71 -5.91
CA LEU A 341 -0.60 -5.54 -5.21
C LEU A 341 -1.49 -4.48 -5.86
N SER A 342 -2.81 -4.67 -5.84
CA SER A 342 -3.80 -3.75 -6.39
C SER A 342 -4.13 -2.59 -5.44
N ASP A 343 -4.13 -2.86 -4.15
CA ASP A 343 -4.63 -2.03 -3.04
C ASP A 343 -3.63 -0.99 -2.51
N ILE A 344 -2.47 -0.82 -3.17
CA ILE A 344 -1.53 0.26 -2.87
C ILE A 344 -1.93 1.53 -3.64
N PRO A 345 -2.15 2.68 -2.97
CA PRO A 345 -2.37 3.96 -3.65
C PRO A 345 -1.20 4.34 -4.55
N ASP A 346 -1.45 4.87 -5.75
CA ASP A 346 -0.40 5.07 -6.76
C ASP A 346 0.75 6.01 -6.31
N GLY A 347 0.49 6.95 -5.39
CA GLY A 347 1.54 7.76 -4.77
C GLY A 347 2.51 6.96 -3.89
N ASP A 348 2.02 5.93 -3.19
CA ASP A 348 2.85 4.99 -2.45
C ASP A 348 3.48 3.93 -3.38
N ARG A 349 2.78 3.49 -4.43
CA ARG A 349 3.32 2.62 -5.49
C ARG A 349 4.55 3.25 -6.15
N GLN A 350 4.45 4.52 -6.55
CA GLN A 350 5.54 5.32 -7.11
C GLN A 350 6.73 5.43 -6.14
N ARG A 351 6.46 5.65 -4.85
CA ARG A 351 7.49 5.69 -3.80
C ARG A 351 8.18 4.34 -3.61
N ILE A 352 7.44 3.23 -3.68
CA ILE A 352 7.97 1.86 -3.56
C ILE A 352 8.81 1.50 -4.80
N ALA A 353 8.44 1.96 -6.00
CA ALA A 353 9.25 1.81 -7.20
C ALA A 353 10.58 2.58 -7.12
N VAL A 354 10.58 3.80 -6.59
CA VAL A 354 11.83 4.52 -6.25
C VAL A 354 12.66 3.76 -5.20
N ASN A 355 12.02 3.18 -4.17
CA ASN A 355 12.71 2.37 -3.15
C ASN A 355 13.32 1.07 -3.70
N ARG A 356 12.67 0.42 -4.68
CA ARG A 356 13.22 -0.73 -5.43
C ARG A 356 14.52 -0.35 -6.13
N ASP A 357 14.50 0.77 -6.85
CA ASP A 357 15.58 1.22 -7.73
C ASP A 357 16.89 1.54 -6.98
N VAL A 358 16.82 1.89 -5.69
CA VAL A 358 17.99 2.03 -4.78
C VAL A 358 18.86 0.77 -4.75
N SER A 359 18.28 -0.42 -4.93
CA SER A 359 19.03 -1.69 -4.88
C SER A 359 19.57 -2.15 -6.23
N VAL A 360 19.14 -1.54 -7.33
CA VAL A 360 19.47 -2.01 -8.69
C VAL A 360 20.96 -2.02 -9.03
N PRO A 361 21.81 -1.05 -8.63
CA PRO A 361 23.24 -1.11 -8.92
C PRO A 361 23.91 -2.40 -8.39
N VAL A 362 23.51 -2.87 -7.21
CA VAL A 362 24.02 -4.11 -6.60
C VAL A 362 23.40 -5.35 -7.25
N MET A 363 22.15 -5.27 -7.70
CA MET A 363 21.51 -6.34 -8.48
C MET A 363 22.15 -6.52 -9.87
N LEU A 364 22.56 -5.43 -10.53
CA LEU A 364 23.31 -5.44 -11.79
C LEU A 364 24.70 -6.07 -11.62
N GLU A 365 25.45 -5.67 -10.58
CA GLU A 365 26.77 -6.26 -10.27
C GLU A 365 26.67 -7.77 -10.02
N ALA A 366 25.65 -8.22 -9.27
CA ALA A 366 25.36 -9.63 -9.09
C ALA A 366 25.00 -10.34 -10.41
N ALA A 367 24.12 -9.75 -11.23
CA ALA A 367 23.67 -10.32 -12.49
C ALA A 367 24.76 -10.38 -13.58
N ALA A 368 25.76 -9.49 -13.55
CA ALA A 368 26.88 -9.49 -14.50
C ALA A 368 27.85 -10.68 -14.33
N SER A 369 27.76 -11.43 -13.23
CA SER A 369 28.62 -12.58 -12.93
C SER A 369 28.40 -13.76 -13.89
N TYR A 370 29.48 -14.38 -14.36
CA TYR A 370 29.41 -15.47 -15.36
C TYR A 370 28.74 -16.75 -14.80
N PRO A 371 27.59 -17.20 -15.35
CA PRO A 371 26.79 -18.27 -14.76
C PRO A 371 27.17 -19.65 -15.31
N ASP A 372 28.40 -20.10 -15.03
CA ASP A 372 28.97 -21.36 -15.52
C ASP A 372 27.99 -22.55 -15.41
N ALA A 373 27.45 -22.78 -14.22
CA ALA A 373 26.52 -23.89 -13.96
C ALA A 373 25.20 -23.79 -14.73
N LEU A 374 24.85 -22.66 -15.36
CA LEU A 374 23.74 -22.56 -16.30
C LEU A 374 24.23 -22.75 -17.75
N VAL A 375 25.37 -22.15 -18.13
CA VAL A 375 25.99 -22.32 -19.45
C VAL A 375 26.21 -23.81 -19.78
N GLN A 376 26.77 -24.58 -18.83
CA GLN A 376 26.99 -26.03 -18.97
C GLN A 376 25.69 -26.87 -19.07
N ARG A 377 24.51 -26.29 -18.83
CA ARG A 377 23.20 -26.94 -18.96
C ARG A 377 22.40 -26.50 -20.19
N LEU A 378 22.80 -25.42 -20.86
CA LEU A 378 22.12 -24.91 -22.06
C LEU A 378 22.59 -25.67 -23.31
N VAL A 379 22.14 -26.92 -23.43
CA VAL A 379 22.33 -27.75 -24.62
C VAL A 379 21.25 -27.39 -25.66
N PRO A 380 21.59 -27.08 -26.93
CA PRO A 380 20.60 -26.86 -27.99
C PRO A 380 19.67 -28.05 -28.19
N GLY A 381 18.37 -27.83 -28.04
CA GLY A 381 17.34 -28.87 -28.11
C GLY A 381 16.67 -28.97 -29.48
N SER A 382 16.35 -30.19 -29.93
CA SER A 382 15.72 -30.49 -31.23
C SER A 382 14.23 -30.12 -31.33
N GLY A 383 13.78 -29.09 -30.61
CA GLY A 383 12.39 -28.63 -30.56
C GLY A 383 12.30 -27.19 -30.07
N ALA A 384 12.64 -26.23 -30.93
CA ALA A 384 12.69 -24.81 -30.60
C ALA A 384 11.30 -24.26 -30.24
N LYS A 385 11.14 -23.79 -28.99
CA LYS A 385 9.91 -23.10 -28.54
C LYS A 385 10.05 -21.58 -28.62
N VAL A 386 11.21 -21.06 -28.19
CA VAL A 386 11.60 -19.66 -28.32
C VAL A 386 13.01 -19.58 -28.90
N VAL A 387 13.21 -18.69 -29.86
CA VAL A 387 14.55 -18.28 -30.31
C VAL A 387 14.90 -16.94 -29.66
N VAL A 388 16.02 -16.90 -28.96
CA VAL A 388 16.56 -15.66 -28.38
C VAL A 388 17.54 -15.04 -29.38
N SER A 389 17.67 -13.72 -29.41
CA SER A 389 18.67 -13.04 -30.23
C SER A 389 19.23 -11.78 -29.56
N LEU A 390 20.49 -11.47 -29.83
CA LEU A 390 21.15 -10.23 -29.38
C LEU A 390 22.07 -9.66 -30.46
N ILE A 391 22.37 -8.38 -30.35
CA ILE A 391 23.31 -7.66 -31.21
C ILE A 391 24.61 -7.45 -30.42
N ALA A 392 25.69 -8.11 -30.85
CA ALA A 392 27.01 -7.95 -30.27
C ALA A 392 27.70 -6.74 -30.92
N GLY A 393 27.92 -5.68 -30.14
CA GLY A 393 28.63 -4.50 -30.61
C GLY A 393 30.16 -4.68 -30.62
N PRO A 394 30.92 -3.63 -30.98
CA PRO A 394 32.39 -3.65 -31.00
C PRO A 394 33.05 -3.68 -29.60
N ASP A 395 32.28 -3.92 -28.55
CA ASP A 395 32.78 -4.17 -27.20
C ASP A 395 32.29 -5.56 -26.73
N ARG A 396 33.26 -6.44 -26.48
CA ARG A 396 33.02 -7.76 -25.93
C ARG A 396 32.46 -7.67 -24.50
N GLU A 397 32.92 -6.73 -23.67
CA GLU A 397 32.54 -6.67 -22.26
C GLU A 397 31.06 -6.32 -22.09
N THR A 398 30.57 -5.28 -22.78
CA THR A 398 29.13 -4.96 -22.88
C THR A 398 28.30 -6.16 -23.35
N THR A 399 28.83 -6.96 -24.29
CA THR A 399 28.16 -8.16 -24.81
C THR A 399 28.13 -9.28 -23.77
N GLU A 400 29.23 -9.52 -23.04
CA GLU A 400 29.30 -10.49 -21.93
C GLU A 400 28.40 -10.11 -20.76
N GLN A 401 28.34 -8.82 -20.40
CA GLN A 401 27.45 -8.29 -19.35
C GLN A 401 25.98 -8.46 -19.73
N ALA A 402 25.61 -8.22 -21.00
CA ALA A 402 24.25 -8.46 -21.49
C ALA A 402 23.86 -9.96 -21.44
N ILE A 403 24.76 -10.85 -21.88
CA ILE A 403 24.54 -12.30 -21.81
C ILE A 403 24.41 -12.77 -20.36
N ASN A 404 25.39 -12.47 -19.49
CA ASN A 404 25.40 -12.93 -18.10
C ASN A 404 24.17 -12.44 -17.34
N SER A 405 23.79 -11.17 -17.51
CA SER A 405 22.63 -10.61 -16.80
C SER A 405 21.32 -11.23 -17.27
N PHE A 406 21.12 -11.40 -18.58
CA PHE A 406 19.95 -12.13 -19.10
C PHE A 406 19.90 -13.58 -18.57
N LEU A 407 21.04 -14.29 -18.59
CA LEU A 407 21.13 -15.67 -18.10
C LEU A 407 20.84 -15.80 -16.60
N ASN A 408 21.33 -14.87 -15.77
CA ASN A 408 21.08 -14.88 -14.32
C ASN A 408 19.65 -14.44 -13.95
N CYS A 409 19.02 -13.59 -14.76
CA CYS A 409 17.69 -13.05 -14.46
C CYS A 409 16.54 -13.85 -15.11
N CYS A 410 16.73 -14.54 -16.23
CA CYS A 410 15.69 -15.32 -16.91
C CYS A 410 15.55 -16.73 -16.31
N LEU A 411 14.81 -16.83 -15.20
CA LEU A 411 14.72 -18.04 -14.36
C LEU A 411 14.13 -19.25 -15.11
N ASP A 412 13.27 -19.01 -16.10
CA ASP A 412 12.57 -20.00 -16.89
C ASP A 412 13.24 -20.33 -18.24
N LEU A 413 14.41 -19.75 -18.53
CA LEU A 413 15.11 -19.96 -19.81
C LEU A 413 15.29 -21.45 -20.13
N SER A 414 15.66 -22.26 -19.13
CA SER A 414 15.84 -23.71 -19.27
C SER A 414 14.59 -24.52 -19.65
N ILE A 415 13.39 -23.92 -19.63
CA ILE A 415 12.12 -24.54 -20.02
C ILE A 415 11.78 -24.25 -21.50
N TRP A 416 12.25 -23.11 -22.01
CA TRP A 416 11.85 -22.50 -23.27
C TRP A 416 12.96 -22.37 -24.33
N PHE A 417 14.23 -22.47 -23.91
CA PHE A 417 15.41 -22.31 -24.77
C PHE A 417 15.38 -23.25 -25.98
N GLY A 418 15.33 -22.66 -27.18
CA GLY A 418 15.62 -23.35 -28.43
C GLY A 418 17.05 -23.10 -28.89
N ARG A 419 17.33 -21.84 -29.27
CA ARG A 419 18.59 -21.34 -29.86
C ARG A 419 18.84 -19.91 -29.38
N LEU A 420 20.09 -19.46 -29.38
CA LEU A 420 20.45 -18.04 -29.19
C LEU A 420 21.31 -17.54 -30.36
N LEU A 421 20.75 -16.61 -31.13
CA LEU A 421 21.39 -16.01 -32.30
C LEU A 421 22.13 -14.71 -31.95
N VAL A 422 23.36 -14.55 -32.41
CA VAL A 422 24.16 -13.33 -32.22
C VAL A 422 24.41 -12.67 -33.57
N VAL A 423 23.92 -11.44 -33.76
CA VAL A 423 24.39 -10.58 -34.85
C VAL A 423 25.74 -10.00 -34.46
N ASP A 424 26.73 -10.17 -35.33
CA ASP A 424 28.02 -9.48 -35.22
C ASP A 424 27.88 -8.07 -35.82
N ALA A 425 27.81 -7.06 -34.95
CA ALA A 425 27.77 -5.64 -35.30
C ALA A 425 29.11 -4.94 -35.02
N GLY A 426 30.23 -5.64 -35.22
CA GLY A 426 31.57 -5.07 -35.23
C GLY A 426 32.54 -5.64 -34.20
N LEU A 427 32.35 -6.88 -33.73
CA LEU A 427 33.34 -7.57 -32.90
C LEU A 427 34.67 -7.75 -33.66
N SER A 428 35.77 -7.92 -32.92
CA SER A 428 36.98 -8.49 -33.51
C SER A 428 36.82 -10.00 -33.69
N ALA A 429 37.53 -10.58 -34.68
CA ALA A 429 37.55 -12.03 -34.87
C ALA A 429 38.04 -12.79 -33.62
N LEU A 430 38.91 -12.16 -32.81
CA LEU A 430 39.36 -12.69 -31.52
C LEU A 430 38.24 -12.68 -30.48
N ASP A 431 37.51 -11.58 -30.36
CA ASP A 431 36.39 -11.47 -29.40
C ASP A 431 35.24 -12.42 -29.78
N ARG A 432 34.94 -12.57 -31.07
CA ARG A 432 33.97 -13.57 -31.58
C ARG A 432 34.42 -15.01 -31.31
N ALA A 433 35.72 -15.31 -31.35
CA ALA A 433 36.24 -16.62 -30.95
C ALA A 433 36.11 -16.85 -29.43
N LEU A 434 36.51 -15.88 -28.61
CA LEU A 434 36.41 -15.96 -27.14
C LEU A 434 34.96 -16.08 -26.66
N LEU A 435 34.00 -15.41 -27.31
CA LEU A 435 32.57 -15.57 -27.01
C LEU A 435 32.06 -16.97 -27.37
N ARG A 436 32.51 -17.57 -28.49
CA ARG A 436 32.15 -18.96 -28.86
C ARG A 436 32.74 -19.98 -27.88
N GLU A 437 33.98 -19.78 -27.44
CA GLU A 437 34.63 -20.63 -26.43
C GLU A 437 33.92 -20.56 -25.08
N ARG A 438 33.58 -19.34 -24.64
CA ARG A 438 32.95 -19.09 -23.34
C ARG A 438 31.48 -19.48 -23.28
N TYR A 439 30.76 -19.42 -24.39
CA TYR A 439 29.33 -19.71 -24.47
C TYR A 439 29.05 -20.61 -25.68
N GLY A 440 29.35 -21.92 -25.54
CA GLY A 440 29.27 -22.90 -26.63
C GLY A 440 27.89 -23.15 -27.28
N PHE A 441 26.85 -22.44 -26.85
CA PHE A 441 25.51 -22.42 -27.45
C PHE A 441 25.22 -21.19 -28.33
N LEU A 442 26.16 -20.24 -28.47
CA LEU A 442 25.96 -19.04 -29.29
C LEU A 442 26.13 -19.32 -30.78
N GLU A 443 25.06 -19.09 -31.54
CA GLU A 443 25.07 -19.19 -33.00
C GLU A 443 25.22 -17.79 -33.61
N PHE A 444 26.35 -17.53 -34.26
CA PHE A 444 26.61 -16.22 -34.86
C PHE A 444 26.06 -16.14 -36.28
N VAL A 445 25.26 -15.10 -36.54
CA VAL A 445 24.75 -14.71 -37.86
C VAL A 445 25.76 -13.77 -38.52
N ASP A 446 26.31 -14.18 -39.66
CA ASP A 446 27.16 -13.34 -40.49
C ASP A 446 26.32 -12.32 -41.27
N CYS A 447 26.47 -11.04 -40.92
CA CYS A 447 25.86 -9.90 -41.61
C CYS A 447 26.90 -9.22 -42.52
N GLY A 448 26.46 -8.47 -43.53
CA GLY A 448 27.33 -7.71 -44.41
C GLY A 448 28.03 -6.55 -43.69
N PRO A 449 29.33 -6.29 -43.96
CA PRO A 449 30.06 -5.18 -43.35
C PRO A 449 29.53 -3.83 -43.86
N GLY A 450 28.59 -3.24 -43.13
CA GLY A 450 27.88 -2.01 -43.49
C GLY A 450 26.36 -2.15 -43.55
N ASP A 451 25.80 -3.35 -43.33
CA ASP A 451 24.36 -3.59 -43.28
C ASP A 451 23.66 -2.71 -42.25
N SER A 452 22.51 -2.14 -42.61
CA SER A 452 21.73 -1.28 -41.71
C SER A 452 21.11 -2.11 -40.56
N PRO A 453 20.75 -1.48 -39.42
CA PRO A 453 20.05 -2.18 -38.34
C PRO A 453 18.75 -2.87 -38.79
N ALA A 454 18.02 -2.26 -39.74
CA ALA A 454 16.82 -2.84 -40.35
C ALA A 454 17.15 -4.11 -41.15
N THR A 455 18.23 -4.07 -41.94
CA THR A 455 18.75 -5.20 -42.72
C THR A 455 19.20 -6.36 -41.81
N GLN A 456 19.92 -6.05 -40.72
CA GLN A 456 20.36 -7.03 -39.71
C GLN A 456 19.18 -7.71 -39.00
N LEU A 457 18.14 -6.94 -38.63
CA LEU A 457 16.93 -7.47 -38.02
C LEU A 457 16.11 -8.33 -38.99
N ALA A 458 16.05 -7.97 -40.27
CA ALA A 458 15.42 -8.79 -41.32
C ALA A 458 16.17 -10.11 -41.55
N GLN A 459 17.51 -10.09 -41.57
CA GLN A 459 18.35 -11.28 -41.65
C GLN A 459 18.18 -12.20 -40.42
N LEU A 460 18.08 -11.63 -39.21
CA LEU A 460 17.71 -12.38 -38.00
C LEU A 460 16.33 -13.04 -38.15
N ARG A 461 15.30 -12.26 -38.51
CA ARG A 461 13.92 -12.75 -38.71
C ARG A 461 13.89 -13.93 -39.67
N ALA A 462 14.64 -13.90 -40.77
CA ALA A 462 14.68 -14.96 -41.77
C ALA A 462 15.18 -16.32 -41.24
N GLN A 463 16.00 -16.35 -40.17
CA GLN A 463 16.51 -17.59 -39.58
C GLN A 463 15.61 -18.16 -38.47
N ILE A 464 14.49 -17.51 -38.17
CA ILE A 464 13.62 -17.83 -37.03
C ILE A 464 12.33 -18.48 -37.54
N LEU A 465 12.31 -19.82 -37.52
CA LEU A 465 11.15 -20.63 -37.92
C LEU A 465 10.19 -20.96 -36.75
N GLY A 466 10.53 -20.53 -35.52
CA GLY A 466 9.68 -20.72 -34.34
C GLY A 466 8.60 -19.65 -34.21
N ARG A 467 7.52 -19.96 -33.46
CA ARG A 467 6.42 -19.01 -33.20
C ARG A 467 6.86 -17.80 -32.37
N PHE A 468 7.81 -17.97 -31.46
CA PHE A 468 8.19 -16.93 -30.50
C PHE A 468 9.66 -16.51 -30.68
N TRP A 469 9.86 -15.20 -30.80
CA TRP A 469 11.17 -14.57 -30.97
C TRP A 469 11.42 -13.57 -29.85
N LEU A 470 12.42 -13.81 -28.99
CA LEU A 470 12.87 -12.85 -27.99
C LEU A 470 14.08 -12.08 -28.55
N HIS A 471 13.90 -10.80 -28.85
CA HIS A 471 15.00 -9.91 -29.20
C HIS A 471 15.49 -9.16 -27.95
N LEU A 472 16.81 -9.11 -27.75
CA LEU A 472 17.44 -8.43 -26.60
C LEU A 472 18.15 -7.12 -26.98
N GLY A 473 18.22 -6.78 -28.27
CA GLY A 473 18.95 -5.60 -28.75
C GLY A 473 20.45 -5.66 -28.48
N GLN A 474 21.08 -4.47 -28.38
CA GLN A 474 22.50 -4.30 -28.08
C GLN A 474 22.72 -3.79 -26.65
N GLY A 475 23.49 -4.52 -25.85
CA GLY A 475 24.02 -4.02 -24.58
C GLY A 475 22.99 -3.76 -23.46
N TRP A 476 21.83 -4.41 -23.51
CA TRP A 476 20.85 -4.35 -22.42
C TRP A 476 21.24 -5.26 -21.26
N GLN A 477 21.15 -4.75 -20.04
CA GLN A 477 21.56 -5.44 -18.81
C GLN A 477 20.36 -5.63 -17.89
N PHE A 478 20.11 -6.88 -17.51
CA PHE A 478 19.00 -7.28 -16.65
C PHE A 478 19.39 -7.22 -15.17
N PHE A 479 18.43 -6.92 -14.31
CA PHE A 479 18.65 -6.85 -12.86
C PHE A 479 17.52 -7.47 -12.01
N ALA A 480 16.40 -7.80 -12.65
CA ALA A 480 15.23 -8.37 -12.00
C ALA A 480 15.11 -9.87 -12.33
N PRO A 481 15.36 -10.78 -11.37
CA PRO A 481 15.06 -12.21 -11.56
C PRO A 481 13.55 -12.41 -11.79
N GLU A 482 13.19 -13.06 -12.90
CA GLU A 482 11.82 -13.19 -13.38
C GLU A 482 11.68 -14.41 -14.32
N ASN A 483 10.46 -14.96 -14.41
CA ASN A 483 10.10 -15.94 -15.45
C ASN A 483 9.72 -15.22 -16.75
N PHE A 484 10.66 -14.43 -17.32
CA PHE A 484 10.37 -13.49 -18.41
C PHE A 484 9.64 -14.16 -19.58
N ILE A 485 10.09 -15.32 -20.04
CA ILE A 485 9.56 -15.93 -21.26
C ILE A 485 8.12 -16.38 -21.06
N THR A 486 7.84 -17.04 -19.93
CA THR A 486 6.50 -17.47 -19.52
C THR A 486 5.57 -16.28 -19.36
N ARG A 487 6.07 -15.19 -18.74
CA ARG A 487 5.31 -13.96 -18.51
C ARG A 487 4.92 -13.27 -19.83
N LEU A 488 5.88 -13.15 -20.76
CA LEU A 488 5.67 -12.52 -22.07
C LEU A 488 4.80 -13.37 -23.01
N ILE A 489 4.98 -14.71 -23.02
CA ILE A 489 4.12 -15.64 -23.78
C ILE A 489 2.68 -15.56 -23.28
N ALA A 490 2.46 -15.57 -21.96
CA ALA A 490 1.12 -15.53 -21.39
C ALA A 490 0.33 -14.29 -21.82
N VAL A 491 0.99 -13.11 -21.91
CA VAL A 491 0.39 -11.89 -22.46
C VAL A 491 0.02 -12.04 -23.94
N LEU A 492 0.89 -12.63 -24.77
CA LEU A 492 0.59 -12.90 -26.19
C LEU A 492 -0.59 -13.88 -26.37
N GLU A 493 -0.74 -14.86 -25.49
CA GLU A 493 -1.86 -15.82 -25.55
C GLU A 493 -3.17 -15.25 -24.97
N SER A 494 -3.11 -14.34 -23.99
CA SER A 494 -4.31 -13.66 -23.47
C SER A 494 -4.81 -12.52 -24.35
N GLU A 495 -3.94 -11.90 -25.15
CA GLU A 495 -4.25 -10.74 -26.00
C GLU A 495 -4.04 -11.08 -27.50
N PRO A 496 -5.06 -11.59 -28.23
CA PRO A 496 -4.91 -12.05 -29.61
C PRO A 496 -4.51 -10.96 -30.63
N GLN A 497 -4.70 -9.69 -30.29
CA GLN A 497 -4.31 -8.54 -31.12
C GLN A 497 -2.88 -8.06 -30.85
N VAL A 498 -2.25 -8.48 -29.75
CA VAL A 498 -0.87 -8.07 -29.42
C VAL A 498 0.11 -8.90 -30.24
N PHE A 499 1.04 -8.27 -30.97
CA PHE A 499 2.08 -8.99 -31.73
C PHE A 499 3.47 -8.94 -31.08
N GLN A 500 3.72 -7.97 -30.22
CA GLN A 500 4.97 -7.78 -29.47
C GLN A 500 4.67 -7.42 -28.01
N VAL A 501 5.43 -8.00 -27.07
CA VAL A 501 5.44 -7.61 -25.66
C VAL A 501 6.86 -7.17 -25.24
N GLY A 502 7.02 -5.90 -24.90
CA GLY A 502 8.27 -5.34 -24.38
C GLY A 502 8.49 -5.63 -22.88
N ILE A 503 9.75 -5.80 -22.49
CA ILE A 503 10.14 -6.14 -21.10
C ILE A 503 10.11 -4.94 -20.16
N ASN A 504 10.34 -3.73 -20.66
CA ASN A 504 10.33 -2.50 -19.86
C ASN A 504 9.08 -1.67 -20.12
N PHE A 505 8.45 -1.20 -19.04
CA PHE A 505 7.41 -0.17 -19.11
C PHE A 505 7.92 1.07 -19.84
N ALA A 506 7.10 1.61 -20.75
CA ALA A 506 7.40 2.77 -21.59
C ALA A 506 8.74 2.68 -22.36
N ASP A 507 9.20 1.48 -22.69
CA ASP A 507 10.48 1.19 -23.37
C ASP A 507 11.72 1.84 -22.71
N ALA A 508 11.66 2.01 -21.38
CA ALA A 508 12.60 2.84 -20.66
C ALA A 508 14.04 2.29 -20.71
N VAL A 509 14.96 3.07 -21.31
CA VAL A 509 16.41 2.73 -21.40
C VAL A 509 17.17 2.85 -20.08
N LYS A 510 16.54 3.39 -19.03
CA LYS A 510 17.12 3.69 -17.71
C LYS A 510 16.06 3.52 -16.62
N LEU A 511 16.50 3.41 -15.37
CA LEU A 511 15.63 3.48 -14.21
C LEU A 511 14.88 4.81 -14.17
N THR A 512 13.55 4.72 -14.01
CA THR A 512 12.63 5.85 -13.95
C THR A 512 12.10 6.08 -12.53
N GLY A 513 12.19 5.09 -11.64
CA GLY A 513 11.42 5.04 -10.40
C GLY A 513 9.92 4.92 -10.61
N VAL A 514 9.43 4.67 -11.83
CA VAL A 514 8.00 4.62 -12.20
C VAL A 514 7.57 3.18 -12.47
N CYS A 515 6.31 2.87 -12.19
CA CYS A 515 5.57 1.71 -12.67
C CYS A 515 4.20 2.17 -13.18
N ALA A 516 3.52 1.34 -13.96
CA ALA A 516 2.19 1.67 -14.49
C ALA A 516 1.15 1.91 -13.38
N ALA A 517 0.27 2.89 -13.59
CA ALA A 517 -0.81 3.22 -12.66
C ALA A 517 -1.83 2.07 -12.57
N GLU A 518 -2.47 1.88 -11.40
CA GLU A 518 -3.33 0.71 -11.17
C GLU A 518 -4.49 0.60 -12.18
N GLN A 519 -5.03 1.76 -12.60
CA GLN A 519 -6.12 1.89 -13.58
C GLN A 519 -5.73 1.54 -15.04
N GLU A 520 -4.43 1.51 -15.36
CA GLU A 520 -3.90 1.24 -16.71
C GLU A 520 -3.49 -0.23 -16.90
N VAL A 521 -3.40 -0.98 -15.80
CA VAL A 521 -2.79 -2.31 -15.74
C VAL A 521 -3.80 -3.43 -15.96
N ARG A 522 -3.51 -4.27 -16.96
CA ARG A 522 -4.15 -5.59 -17.14
C ARG A 522 -3.42 -6.65 -16.34
N ARG A 523 -4.11 -7.75 -16.04
CA ARG A 523 -3.59 -8.88 -15.27
C ARG A 523 -3.84 -10.22 -15.96
N GLU A 524 -2.84 -11.08 -15.93
CA GLU A 524 -2.93 -12.50 -16.28
C GLU A 524 -2.18 -13.32 -15.20
N ASN A 525 -2.60 -14.55 -14.94
CA ASN A 525 -2.11 -15.41 -13.84
C ASN A 525 -0.60 -15.73 -13.94
N TYR A 526 -0.08 -15.83 -15.15
CA TYR A 526 1.32 -16.07 -15.48
C TYR A 526 1.98 -14.83 -16.10
N GLY A 527 1.21 -14.00 -16.83
CA GLY A 527 1.65 -12.71 -17.37
C GLY A 527 1.86 -11.61 -16.32
N GLY A 528 1.34 -11.79 -15.11
CA GLY A 528 1.41 -10.80 -14.04
C GLY A 528 0.69 -9.51 -14.44
N ARG A 529 1.28 -8.36 -14.10
CA ARG A 529 0.83 -7.02 -14.50
C ARG A 529 1.44 -6.64 -15.87
N TYR A 530 0.68 -5.98 -16.73
CA TYR A 530 1.14 -5.45 -18.01
C TYR A 530 0.21 -4.32 -18.51
N VAL A 531 0.64 -3.58 -19.52
CA VAL A 531 -0.10 -2.46 -20.12
C VAL A 531 -0.11 -2.62 -21.64
N LEU A 532 -1.26 -2.35 -22.29
CA LEU A 532 -1.33 -2.27 -23.76
C LEU A 532 -0.82 -0.92 -24.26
N THR A 533 -0.20 -0.91 -25.42
CA THR A 533 0.37 0.29 -26.04
C THR A 533 0.33 0.15 -27.57
N ASP A 534 0.39 1.27 -28.27
CA ASP A 534 0.50 1.33 -29.73
C ASP A 534 1.97 1.56 -30.18
N ALA A 535 2.90 1.74 -29.23
CA ALA A 535 4.32 1.92 -29.49
C ALA A 535 5.07 0.58 -29.49
N VAL A 536 5.79 0.30 -30.58
CA VAL A 536 6.68 -0.87 -30.69
C VAL A 536 7.93 -0.64 -29.85
N ALA A 537 8.26 -1.58 -28.98
CA ALA A 537 9.46 -1.50 -28.14
C ALA A 537 10.73 -1.67 -28.98
N SER A 538 11.70 -0.78 -28.75
CA SER A 538 13.06 -0.83 -29.31
C SER A 538 14.04 -1.59 -28.40
N GLY A 539 13.70 -1.72 -27.11
CA GLY A 539 14.41 -2.55 -26.15
C GLY A 539 14.04 -4.04 -26.21
N PRO A 540 14.37 -4.82 -25.16
CA PRO A 540 14.13 -6.26 -25.14
C PRO A 540 12.64 -6.59 -25.22
N ALA A 541 12.25 -7.43 -26.17
CA ALA A 541 10.86 -7.71 -26.48
C ALA A 541 10.63 -9.10 -27.10
N LEU A 542 9.49 -9.71 -26.77
CA LEU A 542 9.04 -10.98 -27.35
C LEU A 542 8.00 -10.71 -28.46
N PHE A 543 8.21 -11.29 -29.65
CA PHE A 543 7.27 -11.26 -30.77
C PHE A 543 6.59 -12.62 -30.97
N ASP A 544 5.31 -12.61 -31.34
CA ASP A 544 4.66 -13.73 -32.05
C ASP A 544 4.94 -13.56 -33.55
N THR A 545 5.73 -14.45 -34.13
CA THR A 545 6.26 -14.31 -35.48
C THR A 545 5.18 -14.34 -36.55
N ALA A 546 4.10 -15.10 -36.37
CA ALA A 546 2.97 -15.14 -37.31
C ALA A 546 2.14 -13.84 -37.27
N ARG A 547 2.10 -13.15 -36.12
CA ARG A 547 1.47 -11.83 -35.99
C ARG A 547 2.38 -10.72 -36.52
N LEU A 548 3.69 -10.83 -36.30
CA LEU A 548 4.71 -9.93 -36.89
C LEU A 548 4.71 -9.98 -38.43
N ASP A 549 4.63 -11.16 -39.03
CA ASP A 549 4.58 -11.31 -40.48
C ASP A 549 3.29 -10.71 -41.07
N ARG A 550 2.15 -10.83 -40.34
CA ARG A 550 0.90 -10.14 -40.68
C ARG A 550 0.99 -8.61 -40.60
N ALA A 551 1.90 -8.06 -39.78
CA ALA A 551 2.22 -6.64 -39.73
C ALA A 551 3.22 -6.20 -40.84
N GLY A 552 3.54 -7.08 -41.80
CA GLY A 552 4.49 -6.80 -42.87
C GLY A 552 5.96 -7.09 -42.52
N GLY A 553 6.23 -7.62 -41.33
CA GLY A 553 7.58 -7.93 -40.88
C GLY A 553 8.47 -6.70 -40.65
N ILE A 554 9.78 -6.92 -40.64
CA ILE A 554 10.80 -5.86 -40.55
C ILE A 554 11.39 -5.68 -41.96
N GLY A 555 11.18 -4.51 -42.57
CA GLY A 555 11.68 -4.24 -43.91
C GLY A 555 13.16 -3.87 -43.87
N GLY A 556 13.98 -4.52 -44.70
CA GLY A 556 15.43 -4.33 -44.70
C GLY A 556 15.91 -2.97 -45.24
N SER A 557 14.99 -2.11 -45.68
CA SER A 557 15.18 -0.77 -46.25
C SER A 557 14.66 0.37 -45.35
N ASP A 558 14.01 0.03 -44.24
CA ASP A 558 13.21 0.95 -43.45
C ASP A 558 14.12 1.92 -42.66
N PRO A 559 14.02 3.25 -42.84
CA PRO A 559 14.90 4.22 -42.14
C PRO A 559 14.68 4.25 -40.62
N ASP A 560 13.47 3.92 -40.15
CA ASP A 560 13.22 3.50 -38.77
C ASP A 560 12.34 2.22 -38.78
N PRO A 561 12.95 1.02 -38.67
CA PRO A 561 12.23 -0.24 -38.77
C PRO A 561 11.25 -0.47 -37.62
N ILE A 562 11.45 0.17 -36.46
CA ILE A 562 10.58 0.01 -35.28
C ILE A 562 9.35 0.90 -35.42
N ALA A 563 9.55 2.17 -35.79
CA ALA A 563 8.44 3.09 -36.05
C ALA A 563 7.57 2.61 -37.23
N GLU A 564 8.17 2.22 -38.35
CA GLU A 564 7.43 1.76 -39.54
C GLU A 564 6.72 0.42 -39.31
N LEU A 565 7.27 -0.47 -38.47
CA LEU A 565 6.55 -1.66 -38.01
C LEU A 565 5.31 -1.29 -37.18
N GLY A 566 5.39 -0.26 -36.32
CA GLY A 566 4.23 0.24 -35.58
C GLY A 566 3.11 0.74 -36.48
N TRP A 567 3.42 1.59 -37.47
CA TRP A 567 2.43 2.09 -38.43
C TRP A 567 1.77 0.95 -39.22
N ARG A 568 2.54 -0.06 -39.68
CA ARG A 568 2.00 -1.22 -40.41
C ARG A 568 1.16 -2.13 -39.51
N ALA A 569 1.58 -2.36 -38.27
CA ALA A 569 0.82 -3.16 -37.30
C ALA A 569 -0.54 -2.54 -36.97
N ALA A 570 -0.57 -1.24 -36.69
CA ALA A 570 -1.81 -0.50 -36.44
C ALA A 570 -2.76 -0.57 -37.65
N ALA A 571 -2.24 -0.46 -38.88
CA ALA A 571 -3.03 -0.56 -40.10
C ALA A 571 -3.68 -1.94 -40.33
N VAL A 572 -3.17 -3.02 -39.71
CA VAL A 572 -3.77 -4.37 -39.74
C VAL A 572 -4.49 -4.75 -38.44
N GLY A 573 -4.74 -3.79 -37.54
CA GLY A 573 -5.45 -4.00 -36.27
C GLY A 573 -4.67 -4.83 -35.25
N LEU A 574 -3.34 -4.71 -35.24
CA LEU A 574 -2.45 -5.30 -34.24
C LEU A 574 -1.87 -4.21 -33.33
N GLN A 575 -1.67 -4.54 -32.05
CA GLN A 575 -1.14 -3.66 -31.00
C GLN A 575 0.12 -4.25 -30.36
N THR A 576 0.72 -3.52 -29.43
CA THR A 576 1.81 -4.01 -28.58
C THR A 576 1.42 -3.98 -27.10
N ALA A 577 2.26 -4.56 -26.25
CA ALA A 577 2.14 -4.46 -24.81
C ALA A 577 3.52 -4.27 -24.17
N THR A 578 3.56 -3.85 -22.92
CA THR A 578 4.77 -3.87 -22.09
C THR A 578 4.47 -4.41 -20.70
N LEU A 579 5.47 -5.01 -20.04
CA LEU A 579 5.40 -5.25 -18.59
C LEU A 579 5.35 -3.91 -17.84
N ASP A 580 4.84 -3.93 -16.61
CA ASP A 580 4.49 -2.73 -15.83
C ASP A 580 5.67 -2.09 -15.06
N GLU A 581 6.84 -2.72 -15.08
CA GLU A 581 8.07 -2.32 -14.41
C GLU A 581 9.19 -2.02 -15.40
N VAL A 582 10.24 -1.32 -14.94
CA VAL A 582 11.58 -1.36 -15.60
C VAL A 582 12.34 -2.54 -15.00
N LEU A 583 12.84 -3.46 -15.83
CA LEU A 583 13.44 -4.74 -15.41
C LEU A 583 14.86 -4.97 -15.98
N CYS A 584 15.24 -4.15 -16.98
CA CYS A 584 16.59 -4.06 -17.54
C CYS A 584 16.95 -2.58 -17.86
N ILE A 585 18.21 -2.27 -18.13
CA ILE A 585 18.65 -0.94 -18.62
C ILE A 585 19.64 -1.08 -19.79
N ALA A 586 19.73 -0.06 -20.65
CA ALA A 586 20.74 -0.03 -21.71
C ALA A 586 22.10 0.43 -21.15
N ALA A 587 23.18 -0.28 -21.50
CA ALA A 587 24.54 0.13 -21.17
C ALA A 587 24.84 1.54 -21.72
N ALA A 588 25.44 2.40 -20.90
CA ALA A 588 25.80 3.74 -21.31
C ALA A 588 26.92 3.68 -22.37
N ARG A 589 26.61 4.07 -23.62
CA ARG A 589 27.60 4.13 -24.72
C ARG A 589 28.86 4.85 -24.24
N PRO A 590 30.05 4.23 -24.27
CA PRO A 590 31.26 4.84 -23.73
C PRO A 590 31.64 6.07 -24.54
N VAL A 591 31.61 7.24 -23.89
CA VAL A 591 32.05 8.50 -24.49
C VAL A 591 33.55 8.37 -24.75
N ARG A 592 33.93 8.18 -26.02
CA ARG A 592 35.32 8.26 -26.47
C ARG A 592 35.86 9.65 -26.17
N GLN A 593 36.54 9.83 -25.03
CA GLN A 593 37.35 11.01 -24.81
C GLN A 593 38.40 11.09 -25.93
N PRO A 594 38.53 12.22 -26.64
CA PRO A 594 39.56 12.36 -27.66
C PRO A 594 40.93 12.22 -26.99
N LYS A 595 41.78 11.32 -27.52
CA LYS A 595 43.12 11.10 -26.98
C LYS A 595 43.89 12.43 -26.96
N ALA A 596 44.24 12.91 -25.77
CA ALA A 596 45.09 14.08 -25.64
C ALA A 596 46.45 13.83 -26.34
N PRO A 597 46.96 14.76 -27.16
CA PRO A 597 48.23 14.56 -27.86
C PRO A 597 49.37 14.46 -26.84
N ALA A 598 50.30 13.53 -27.10
CA ALA A 598 51.40 13.22 -26.19
C ALA A 598 52.27 14.46 -25.91
N ARG A 599 52.35 14.88 -24.64
CA ARG A 599 53.11 16.07 -24.24
C ARG A 599 54.49 15.66 -23.72
N VAL A 600 55.52 16.03 -24.47
CA VAL A 600 56.93 15.77 -24.16
C VAL A 600 57.29 16.32 -22.77
N ALA A 601 58.01 15.51 -21.98
CA ALA A 601 58.43 15.88 -20.64
C ALA A 601 59.50 16.99 -20.65
N LYS A 602 59.31 18.02 -19.81
CA LYS A 602 60.39 18.91 -19.36
C LYS A 602 60.35 19.03 -17.83
N LYS A 603 61.52 18.89 -17.19
CA LYS A 603 61.70 19.07 -15.75
C LYS A 603 61.63 20.55 -15.37
N ALA A 604 60.98 20.86 -14.25
CA ALA A 604 61.17 22.08 -13.46
C ALA A 604 60.84 21.77 -11.99
N ALA A 605 61.38 22.53 -11.03
CA ALA A 605 61.44 22.12 -9.62
C ALA A 605 60.60 22.97 -8.66
N VAL A 606 60.02 22.29 -7.67
CA VAL A 606 59.82 22.66 -6.25
C VAL A 606 59.82 24.17 -5.88
N ARG A 607 58.66 24.70 -5.41
CA ARG A 607 58.54 25.24 -4.02
C ARG A 607 57.12 25.63 -3.56
N SER A 608 56.79 25.15 -2.35
CA SER A 608 55.99 25.76 -1.25
C SER A 608 54.90 26.83 -1.49
N ALA A 609 53.65 26.42 -1.22
CA ALA A 609 52.79 26.92 -0.12
C ALA A 609 51.97 28.24 -0.21
N GLN A 610 50.96 28.29 0.68
CA GLN A 610 50.11 29.41 1.13
C GLN A 610 48.97 29.94 0.22
N ARG A 611 47.72 29.71 0.68
CA ARG A 611 46.55 30.58 0.48
C ARG A 611 46.69 31.83 1.35
N PRO A 612 46.16 33.00 0.94
CA PRO A 612 44.98 33.50 1.65
C PRO A 612 43.92 34.26 0.79
N LYS A 613 42.69 34.23 1.33
CA LYS A 613 41.57 35.21 1.30
C LYS A 613 41.46 36.26 0.16
N ALA A 614 40.25 36.37 -0.39
CA ALA A 614 39.78 37.53 -1.17
C ALA A 614 39.41 38.75 -0.29
N PRO A 615 39.24 39.94 -0.89
CA PRO A 615 37.99 40.70 -0.63
C PRO A 615 37.38 41.47 -1.84
N ALA A 616 36.05 41.64 -1.76
CA ALA A 616 35.18 42.76 -2.18
C ALA A 616 35.32 43.52 -3.53
N ARG A 617 34.17 43.55 -4.24
CA ARG A 617 33.58 44.61 -5.11
C ARG A 617 34.28 45.99 -5.23
N VAL A 618 34.40 46.46 -6.49
CA VAL A 618 33.87 47.78 -6.98
C VAL A 618 33.34 47.58 -8.42
N ALA A 619 32.45 48.44 -8.94
CA ALA A 619 31.83 48.34 -10.27
C ALA A 619 32.28 49.44 -11.26
N LYS A 620 32.09 49.22 -12.58
CA LYS A 620 32.07 50.28 -13.62
C LYS A 620 31.16 49.90 -14.80
N LYS A 621 30.83 50.88 -15.65
CA LYS A 621 29.77 50.82 -16.69
C LYS A 621 30.30 50.77 -18.14
N ALA A 622 29.57 50.01 -18.97
CA ALA A 622 29.09 50.30 -20.34
C ALA A 622 30.03 50.49 -21.56
N GLY A 623 29.57 49.94 -22.69
CA GLY A 623 29.85 50.35 -24.09
C GLY A 623 30.57 49.31 -24.96
N ALA A 624 30.30 49.14 -26.26
CA ALA A 624 29.16 49.51 -27.13
C ALA A 624 29.29 48.78 -28.51
N ARG A 625 28.26 48.87 -29.40
CA ARG A 625 28.17 48.37 -30.82
C ARG A 625 27.79 46.87 -30.95
N SER A 626 26.57 46.49 -31.36
CA SER A 626 25.87 46.56 -32.69
C SER A 626 26.19 45.36 -33.60
N VAL A 627 25.23 44.69 -34.26
CA VAL A 627 24.60 45.11 -35.54
C VAL A 627 23.22 44.44 -35.81
N GLN A 628 22.28 45.21 -36.39
CA GLN A 628 21.07 44.89 -37.20
C GLN A 628 19.98 43.85 -36.79
N GLN A 629 18.71 44.29 -36.95
CA GLN A 629 17.55 43.50 -37.42
C GLN A 629 17.15 44.04 -38.82
N PRO A 630 16.45 43.26 -39.67
CA PRO A 630 14.97 43.38 -39.79
C PRO A 630 14.29 42.02 -40.12
N LYS A 631 12.96 41.82 -40.24
CA LYS A 631 11.71 42.49 -39.78
C LYS A 631 10.59 41.42 -39.89
N ALA A 632 9.46 41.59 -39.19
CA ALA A 632 8.24 40.81 -39.40
C ALA A 632 7.26 41.50 -40.40
N PRO A 633 6.20 40.80 -40.84
CA PRO A 633 4.87 41.39 -40.99
C PRO A 633 3.92 40.90 -39.88
N ALA A 634 2.83 41.64 -39.62
CA ALA A 634 1.91 41.37 -38.52
C ALA A 634 0.49 41.93 -38.79
N ARG A 635 -0.54 41.42 -38.09
CA ARG A 635 -1.70 42.24 -37.67
C ARG A 635 -2.53 41.63 -36.52
N VAL A 636 -2.58 42.37 -35.41
CA VAL A 636 -3.78 42.92 -34.72
C VAL A 636 -5.06 42.04 -34.62
N ALA A 637 -5.82 41.95 -33.51
CA ALA A 637 -5.61 41.95 -32.03
C ALA A 637 -6.95 42.25 -31.32
N LYS A 638 -7.20 41.73 -30.10
CA LYS A 638 -8.01 42.39 -29.05
C LYS A 638 -7.81 41.77 -27.64
N LYS A 639 -8.26 42.51 -26.61
CA LYS A 639 -8.06 42.29 -25.16
C LYS A 639 -8.74 41.00 -24.66
N ALA A 640 -8.32 40.26 -23.63
CA ALA A 640 -7.42 40.45 -22.47
C ALA A 640 -8.08 40.88 -21.12
N ALA A 641 -8.34 39.88 -20.27
CA ALA A 641 -8.33 39.83 -18.80
C ALA A 641 -8.14 38.33 -18.44
N GLY A 642 -7.49 37.86 -17.37
CA GLY A 642 -7.09 38.45 -16.08
C GLY A 642 -7.78 37.66 -14.96
N ARG A 643 -7.12 37.04 -13.98
CA ARG A 643 -5.72 37.13 -13.51
C ARG A 643 -5.31 35.82 -12.80
N SER A 644 -4.03 35.46 -12.81
CA SER A 644 -3.47 34.40 -11.94
C SER A 644 -3.01 34.96 -10.59
N VAL A 645 -3.03 34.13 -9.54
CA VAL A 645 -2.42 34.42 -8.22
C VAL A 645 -1.66 33.19 -7.74
N GLN A 646 -0.41 33.38 -7.30
CA GLN A 646 0.44 32.35 -6.71
C GLN A 646 0.42 32.44 -5.17
N GLN A 647 0.80 31.34 -4.51
CA GLN A 647 1.03 31.28 -3.07
C GLN A 647 2.14 32.26 -2.61
N PRO A 648 2.03 32.83 -1.40
CA PRO A 648 3.18 33.27 -0.61
C PRO A 648 3.50 32.29 0.54
N LYS A 649 4.79 32.13 0.86
CA LYS A 649 5.28 31.43 2.06
C LYS A 649 5.32 32.37 3.26
N ALA A 650 5.24 31.82 4.47
CA ALA A 650 5.37 32.58 5.71
C ALA A 650 6.79 33.13 5.98
N PRO A 651 6.93 34.25 6.72
CA PRO A 651 8.14 34.61 7.44
C PRO A 651 7.94 34.71 8.97
N VAL A 652 9.04 34.80 9.72
CA VAL A 652 9.08 34.66 11.19
C VAL A 652 9.46 35.97 11.91
N ARG A 653 8.66 36.34 12.91
CA ARG A 653 8.98 37.06 14.18
C ARG A 653 10.11 38.11 14.19
N ALA A 654 9.74 39.38 14.34
CA ALA A 654 10.57 40.46 14.92
C ALA A 654 9.69 41.45 15.72
N ALA A 655 10.26 42.25 16.64
CA ALA A 655 9.50 43.16 17.51
C ALA A 655 10.30 44.36 18.05
N LYS A 656 9.65 45.54 18.19
CA LYS A 656 9.84 46.56 19.26
C LYS A 656 9.10 47.89 19.00
N LYS A 657 8.45 48.42 20.07
CA LYS A 657 8.07 49.85 20.35
C LYS A 657 7.11 50.53 19.33
N GLY A 658 6.23 51.46 19.73
CA GLY A 658 5.88 51.99 21.06
C GLY A 658 4.91 53.19 20.98
N THR A 659 4.57 53.80 22.13
CA THR A 659 3.60 54.91 22.35
C THR A 659 2.08 54.55 22.25
N ALA A 660 1.13 55.30 22.83
CA ALA A 660 0.97 55.69 24.25
C ALA A 660 -0.42 56.31 24.60
N ARG A 661 -1.18 55.66 25.52
CA ARG A 661 -2.08 56.27 26.57
C ARG A 661 -3.33 57.08 26.14
N PRO A 662 -4.24 57.52 27.08
CA PRO A 662 -4.43 57.20 28.52
C PRO A 662 -5.92 56.97 29.02
N VAL A 663 -6.08 56.76 30.36
CA VAL A 663 -7.31 56.85 31.22
C VAL A 663 -8.36 55.70 31.10
N GLN A 664 -8.89 54.95 32.10
CA GLN A 664 -9.11 54.96 33.59
C GLN A 664 -10.52 55.44 34.10
N PRO A 665 -10.96 55.17 35.37
CA PRO A 665 -11.00 53.87 36.10
C PRO A 665 -12.23 53.65 37.06
N SER A 666 -12.56 52.40 37.45
CA SER A 666 -13.31 52.09 38.70
C SER A 666 -13.41 50.57 38.96
N LYS A 667 -13.61 50.01 40.17
CA LYS A 667 -13.34 50.38 41.59
C LYS A 667 -13.37 49.05 42.40
N ALA A 668 -12.68 48.96 43.54
CA ALA A 668 -12.75 47.84 44.51
C ALA A 668 -13.44 48.32 45.82
N PRO A 669 -13.70 47.52 46.90
CA PRO A 669 -12.67 46.74 47.64
C PRO A 669 -13.13 45.48 48.44
N ALA A 670 -12.21 44.95 49.29
CA ALA A 670 -12.38 44.24 50.58
C ALA A 670 -12.40 42.68 50.64
N ARG A 671 -11.84 41.98 51.67
CA ARG A 671 -10.73 42.26 52.64
C ARG A 671 -10.37 40.98 53.49
N VAL A 672 -9.20 40.96 54.17
CA VAL A 672 -8.79 40.09 55.34
C VAL A 672 -8.42 38.62 54.99
N ALA A 673 -7.39 37.93 55.55
CA ALA A 673 -6.13 38.28 56.25
C ALA A 673 -5.08 37.15 55.98
N LYS A 674 -3.78 37.41 55.77
CA LYS A 674 -2.71 37.73 56.75
C LYS A 674 -2.44 36.67 57.85
N LYS A 675 -1.36 35.89 57.67
CA LYS A 675 -0.28 35.77 58.67
C LYS A 675 1.06 35.46 57.97
N ALA A 676 2.18 35.82 58.59
CA ALA A 676 3.51 35.70 58.01
C ALA A 676 4.58 35.54 59.09
N ALA A 677 5.69 34.89 58.73
CA ALA A 677 6.97 34.93 59.45
C ALA A 677 8.10 34.61 58.46
N GLY A 678 9.28 35.20 58.67
CA GLY A 678 10.47 34.93 57.87
C GLY A 678 11.66 35.77 58.34
N ARG A 679 12.88 35.39 57.96
CA ARG A 679 14.11 36.17 58.17
C ARG A 679 15.21 35.71 57.20
N SER A 680 15.69 36.64 56.38
CA SER A 680 17.07 37.16 56.34
C SER A 680 18.17 36.12 56.00
N VAL A 681 18.68 36.05 54.77
CA VAL A 681 19.55 37.04 54.05
C VAL A 681 20.98 37.08 54.59
N GLN A 682 21.92 36.47 53.84
CA GLN A 682 23.15 37.13 53.35
C GLN A 682 23.91 36.29 52.30
N GLN A 683 24.34 36.97 51.24
CA GLN A 683 25.52 36.64 50.41
C GLN A 683 26.75 37.38 51.02
N PRO A 684 28.02 37.33 50.53
CA PRO A 684 28.47 36.97 49.17
C PRO A 684 29.86 36.29 49.02
N LYS A 685 30.33 36.25 47.76
CA LYS A 685 31.73 36.16 47.25
C LYS A 685 32.28 34.77 46.89
N ALA A 686 32.44 34.60 45.58
CA ALA A 686 33.47 33.79 44.92
C ALA A 686 34.86 34.52 45.05
N PRO A 687 36.02 34.07 44.49
CA PRO A 687 36.14 33.50 43.13
C PRO A 687 37.36 32.58 42.82
N VAL A 688 37.61 32.39 41.50
CA VAL A 688 38.93 32.18 40.85
C VAL A 688 39.53 30.75 40.73
N ARG A 689 39.50 30.28 39.47
CA ARG A 689 40.54 29.54 38.69
C ARG A 689 41.06 28.15 39.09
N ALA A 690 41.00 27.28 38.08
CA ALA A 690 42.12 26.48 37.51
C ALA A 690 42.69 25.28 38.28
N ALA A 691 43.32 24.29 37.64
CA ALA A 691 43.22 23.74 36.26
C ALA A 691 44.04 22.44 36.15
N LYS A 692 43.84 21.66 35.06
CA LYS A 692 44.68 20.53 34.58
C LYS A 692 44.65 19.28 35.50
N LYS A 693 44.10 18.15 35.04
CA LYS A 693 44.69 17.06 34.20
C LYS A 693 45.38 15.96 35.04
N GLY A 694 45.03 14.70 34.77
CA GLY A 694 45.62 13.48 35.34
C GLY A 694 44.52 12.49 35.76
N THR A 695 43.92 11.63 34.92
CA THR A 695 44.40 10.45 34.14
C THR A 695 44.71 9.19 34.98
N ALA A 696 44.03 8.07 34.63
CA ALA A 696 44.10 6.71 35.19
C ALA A 696 43.56 6.56 36.65
N ARG A 697 42.60 5.65 36.98
CA ARG A 697 42.46 4.17 36.86
C ARG A 697 43.35 3.37 37.83
N PRO A 698 42.92 2.19 38.37
CA PRO A 698 41.56 1.62 38.51
C PRO A 698 41.31 1.01 39.94
N VAL A 699 40.63 -0.16 40.04
CA VAL A 699 40.32 -1.01 41.24
C VAL A 699 39.15 -0.49 42.10
N GLN A 700 37.93 -1.08 42.11
CA GLN A 700 37.41 -2.40 42.57
C GLN A 700 37.23 -2.54 44.12
N PRO A 701 36.23 -3.30 44.62
CA PRO A 701 35.37 -2.78 45.71
C PRO A 701 35.24 -3.61 47.00
N SER A 702 34.70 -3.00 48.07
CA SER A 702 34.06 -3.63 49.26
C SER A 702 33.33 -2.56 50.11
N LYS A 703 32.40 -2.82 51.06
CA LYS A 703 31.46 -3.93 51.35
C LYS A 703 30.39 -3.45 52.39
N ALA A 704 29.08 -3.46 52.03
CA ALA A 704 27.92 -3.52 52.97
C ALA A 704 27.83 -2.41 54.08
N PRO A 705 26.99 -2.46 55.15
CA PRO A 705 25.80 -3.31 55.43
C PRO A 705 24.52 -2.61 56.04
N ALA A 706 23.35 -3.26 55.86
CA ALA A 706 22.25 -3.52 56.83
C ALA A 706 21.37 -2.44 57.56
N ARG A 707 20.03 -2.70 57.48
CA ARG A 707 18.92 -2.39 58.47
C ARG A 707 18.55 -0.89 58.68
N VAL A 708 17.41 -0.47 59.26
CA VAL A 708 16.31 -1.01 60.14
C VAL A 708 14.96 -0.41 59.61
N ALA A 709 13.76 -1.02 59.47
CA ALA A 709 12.92 -2.05 60.15
C ALA A 709 11.85 -1.50 61.15
N LYS A 710 10.77 -2.28 61.41
CA LYS A 710 9.45 -1.97 62.08
C LYS A 710 8.37 -1.45 61.11
N LYS A 711 7.04 -1.65 61.23
CA LYS A 711 6.07 -2.51 61.99
C LYS A 711 4.70 -2.31 61.26
N ALA A 712 3.54 -2.99 61.46
CA ALA A 712 3.06 -4.34 61.86
C ALA A 712 1.49 -4.29 61.70
N ALA A 713 0.59 -5.26 61.96
CA ALA A 713 0.61 -6.64 62.48
C ALA A 713 -0.70 -7.41 62.09
N ALA A 714 -0.72 -8.75 62.23
CA ALA A 714 -1.82 -9.63 62.75
C ALA A 714 -3.28 -9.60 62.16
N ARG A 715 -4.09 -10.68 62.10
CA ARG A 715 -4.03 -12.19 62.12
C ARG A 715 -5.53 -12.68 62.24
N PRO A 716 -5.93 -13.99 62.29
CA PRO A 716 -5.37 -15.28 61.82
C PRO A 716 -6.42 -16.22 61.09
N VAL A 717 -6.10 -17.53 60.91
CA VAL A 717 -7.01 -18.72 60.67
C VAL A 717 -7.51 -18.91 59.20
N ARG A 718 -7.57 -20.11 58.56
CA ARG A 718 -7.30 -21.55 58.90
C ARG A 718 -6.49 -22.29 57.80
N GLN A 719 -6.18 -23.59 58.01
CA GLN A 719 -5.47 -24.54 57.10
C GLN A 719 -6.41 -25.73 56.72
N PRO A 720 -6.15 -26.64 55.74
CA PRO A 720 -4.91 -27.45 55.46
C PRO A 720 -4.34 -27.26 54.01
N LYS A 721 -3.09 -27.60 53.60
CA LYS A 721 -2.30 -28.88 53.53
C LYS A 721 -2.88 -29.92 52.55
N ALA A 722 -2.13 -30.59 51.65
CA ALA A 722 -0.73 -30.50 51.16
C ALA A 722 -0.70 -31.02 49.67
N ALA A 723 0.27 -31.64 48.97
CA ALA A 723 1.66 -32.17 49.11
C ALA A 723 2.18 -32.53 47.66
N ARG A 724 3.43 -32.90 47.31
CA ARG A 724 4.83 -32.61 47.73
C ARG A 724 5.80 -33.26 46.68
N VAL A 725 7.07 -32.82 46.62
CA VAL A 725 8.25 -33.47 45.94
C VAL A 725 8.39 -33.21 44.41
N ALA A 726 9.61 -33.19 43.82
CA ALA A 726 10.68 -32.17 43.87
C ALA A 726 12.09 -32.73 43.51
N LYS A 727 12.92 -31.93 42.80
CA LYS A 727 14.41 -32.03 42.64
C LYS A 727 14.94 -33.17 41.71
N LYS A 728 16.15 -33.12 41.09
CA LYS A 728 17.28 -32.13 41.10
C LYS A 728 18.22 -32.29 39.86
N ALA A 729 19.01 -31.24 39.55
CA ALA A 729 20.36 -31.23 38.88
C ALA A 729 20.51 -31.84 37.44
N ALA A 730 21.14 -31.24 36.42
CA ALA A 730 22.45 -30.54 36.25
C ALA A 730 23.64 -31.53 36.06
N ALA A 731 24.61 -31.35 35.12
CA ALA A 731 24.91 -30.21 34.23
C ALA A 731 25.64 -30.58 32.89
N ARG A 732 25.62 -29.61 31.95
CA ARG A 732 26.59 -29.16 30.89
C ARG A 732 28.05 -29.74 30.87
N PRO A 733 28.88 -29.56 29.79
CA PRO A 733 28.59 -29.09 28.39
C PRO A 733 29.49 -29.66 27.22
N VAL A 734 29.38 -29.05 26.02
CA VAL A 734 30.41 -28.81 24.95
C VAL A 734 30.63 -29.81 23.78
N ARG A 735 30.80 -29.20 22.58
CA ARG A 735 31.44 -29.60 21.30
C ARG A 735 30.62 -30.30 20.18
N GLN A 736 30.88 -29.80 18.97
CA GLN A 736 30.55 -30.38 17.65
C GLN A 736 31.52 -31.53 17.32
N PRO A 737 31.21 -32.33 16.29
CA PRO A 737 32.10 -32.31 15.13
C PRO A 737 31.39 -32.11 13.78
N LYS A 738 32.17 -32.13 12.69
CA LYS A 738 31.77 -31.84 11.31
C LYS A 738 31.28 -33.09 10.56
N ALA A 739 30.64 -32.87 9.42
CA ALA A 739 30.56 -33.80 8.27
C ALA A 739 31.99 -34.10 7.71
N PRO A 740 32.21 -35.03 6.74
CA PRO A 740 31.24 -35.65 5.82
C PRO A 740 31.48 -37.15 5.50
N VAL A 741 30.76 -37.72 4.51
CA VAL A 741 31.27 -38.44 3.31
C VAL A 741 30.15 -39.25 2.63
N ARG A 742 30.28 -39.45 1.30
CA ARG A 742 29.39 -40.26 0.42
C ARG A 742 29.43 -41.76 0.75
N VAL A 743 28.39 -42.50 0.35
CA VAL A 743 28.46 -43.55 -0.70
C VAL A 743 27.03 -43.93 -1.14
N ALA A 744 26.88 -44.60 -2.29
CA ALA A 744 25.60 -44.77 -3.00
C ALA A 744 25.23 -46.24 -3.25
N LYS A 745 24.08 -46.42 -3.94
CA LYS A 745 23.54 -47.62 -4.63
C LYS A 745 22.53 -48.52 -3.88
N LYS A 746 21.32 -48.49 -4.44
CA LYS A 746 20.48 -49.62 -4.90
C LYS A 746 20.02 -50.73 -3.92
N ALA A 747 18.68 -50.72 -3.76
CA ALA A 747 17.74 -51.78 -4.17
C ALA A 747 17.34 -52.92 -3.22
N ALA A 748 16.02 -53.19 -3.27
CA ALA A 748 15.28 -54.44 -2.99
C ALA A 748 15.36 -55.08 -1.58
N GLY A 749 14.19 -55.32 -0.97
CA GLY A 749 14.09 -56.10 0.27
C GLY A 749 12.77 -55.94 1.05
N ARG A 750 11.71 -56.65 0.65
CA ARG A 750 10.67 -57.17 1.59
C ARG A 750 11.25 -58.45 2.23
N PRO A 751 10.86 -58.89 3.47
CA PRO A 751 9.44 -59.02 3.86
C PRO A 751 9.04 -58.92 5.37
N VAL A 752 7.79 -58.51 5.61
CA VAL A 752 6.76 -59.16 6.49
C VAL A 752 6.97 -59.35 8.03
N ARG A 753 5.85 -59.09 8.75
CA ARG A 753 5.32 -59.63 10.05
C ARG A 753 5.33 -58.79 11.35
N GLN A 754 4.15 -58.85 11.98
CA GLN A 754 3.65 -58.22 13.21
C GLN A 754 4.19 -58.90 14.50
N PRO A 755 4.01 -58.32 15.70
CA PRO A 755 2.77 -58.50 16.51
C PRO A 755 1.95 -57.20 16.68
N LYS A 756 0.60 -57.16 16.81
CA LYS A 756 -0.31 -57.59 17.91
C LYS A 756 -0.02 -56.86 19.24
N ALA A 757 -0.85 -55.95 19.77
CA ALA A 757 -2.28 -56.00 20.18
C ALA A 757 -2.53 -56.78 21.49
N PRO A 758 -3.24 -56.18 22.46
CA PRO A 758 -4.70 -56.38 22.62
C PRO A 758 -5.49 -55.05 22.57
N ALA A 759 -6.81 -54.95 22.29
CA ALA A 759 -7.99 -55.80 22.56
C ALA A 759 -8.47 -55.73 24.04
N ARG A 760 -9.75 -55.87 24.41
CA ARG A 760 -11.06 -56.17 23.74
C ARG A 760 -12.16 -55.54 24.63
N ALA A 761 -13.44 -55.34 24.29
CA ALA A 761 -14.32 -55.57 23.12
C ALA A 761 -15.22 -54.31 22.96
N ALA A 762 -16.48 -54.21 22.48
CA ALA A 762 -17.56 -55.02 21.86
C ALA A 762 -18.49 -54.00 21.12
N LYS A 763 -19.72 -54.18 20.61
CA LYS A 763 -20.68 -55.22 20.11
C LYS A 763 -21.80 -54.37 19.45
N LYS A 764 -22.50 -54.67 18.34
CA LYS A 764 -22.51 -55.75 17.33
C LYS A 764 -21.52 -55.36 16.20
N GLY A 765 -21.69 -55.40 14.86
CA GLY A 765 -22.71 -55.89 13.90
C GLY A 765 -23.82 -54.89 13.52
N THR A 766 -24.30 -54.75 12.27
CA THR A 766 -23.92 -55.25 10.92
C THR A 766 -24.43 -54.22 9.87
N ALA A 767 -23.97 -54.09 8.61
CA ALA A 767 -23.25 -55.00 7.72
C ALA A 767 -22.18 -54.30 6.80
N ARG A 768 -21.87 -54.91 5.64
CA ARG A 768 -20.76 -54.64 4.68
C ARG A 768 -21.32 -54.81 3.23
N PRO A 769 -20.54 -54.68 2.13
CA PRO A 769 -19.34 -53.87 1.85
C PRO A 769 -19.38 -53.11 0.48
N VAL A 770 -18.49 -52.13 0.26
CA VAL A 770 -17.94 -51.81 -1.10
C VAL A 770 -16.44 -51.46 -0.95
N GLN A 771 -15.63 -51.76 -1.97
CA GLN A 771 -14.18 -51.46 -2.00
C GLN A 771 -13.85 -50.15 -2.74
N PRO A 772 -12.65 -49.57 -2.57
CA PRO A 772 -12.29 -48.27 -3.13
C PRO A 772 -11.76 -48.34 -4.57
N SER A 773 -11.92 -47.24 -5.30
CA SER A 773 -11.18 -46.98 -6.55
C SER A 773 -10.70 -45.52 -6.60
N LYS A 774 -9.91 -45.17 -7.63
CA LYS A 774 -9.06 -43.97 -7.68
C LYS A 774 -9.77 -42.79 -8.37
N ALA A 775 -9.30 -41.57 -8.09
CA ALA A 775 -9.38 -40.43 -9.02
C ALA A 775 -8.64 -40.77 -10.35
N PRO A 776 -8.82 -40.02 -11.48
CA PRO A 776 -9.44 -38.69 -11.59
C PRO A 776 -10.42 -38.47 -12.77
N ALA A 777 -11.09 -37.32 -12.84
CA ALA A 777 -11.44 -36.62 -14.10
C ALA A 777 -11.96 -35.19 -13.88
N ARG A 778 -11.79 -34.33 -14.91
CA ARG A 778 -12.49 -33.04 -15.08
C ARG A 778 -14.00 -33.26 -15.30
N VAL A 779 -14.82 -32.27 -14.93
CA VAL A 779 -16.10 -31.98 -15.60
C VAL A 779 -16.10 -30.52 -16.04
N ALA A 780 -16.36 -30.27 -17.33
CA ALA A 780 -16.53 -28.92 -17.86
C ALA A 780 -18.02 -28.57 -17.93
N LYS A 781 -18.40 -27.33 -17.60
CA LYS A 781 -19.75 -26.82 -17.84
C LYS A 781 -19.94 -26.63 -19.35
N LYS A 782 -20.72 -27.51 -19.99
CA LYS A 782 -21.29 -27.24 -21.32
C LYS A 782 -22.56 -26.42 -21.16
N THR A 783 -22.56 -25.17 -21.63
CA THR A 783 -23.79 -24.48 -22.04
C THR A 783 -24.32 -25.10 -23.33
N ALA A 784 -25.63 -25.23 -23.45
CA ALA A 784 -26.28 -25.79 -24.64
C ALA A 784 -26.87 -24.67 -25.50
N ALA A 785 -26.37 -24.52 -26.73
CA ALA A 785 -26.99 -23.72 -27.78
C ALA A 785 -27.65 -24.66 -28.79
N ARG A 786 -28.87 -24.33 -29.25
CA ARG A 786 -29.51 -25.01 -30.39
C ARG A 786 -29.09 -24.34 -31.70
N PRO A 787 -28.89 -25.09 -32.80
CA PRO A 787 -28.47 -24.55 -34.07
C PRO A 787 -29.66 -24.00 -34.89
N VAL A 788 -29.36 -23.07 -35.80
CA VAL A 788 -30.23 -22.70 -36.93
C VAL A 788 -29.41 -22.85 -38.20
N GLN A 789 -29.91 -23.61 -39.18
CA GLN A 789 -29.35 -23.65 -40.53
C GLN A 789 -30.13 -22.72 -41.46
N GLN A 790 -29.40 -21.99 -42.31
CA GLN A 790 -29.91 -21.30 -43.49
C GLN A 790 -30.26 -22.33 -44.59
N PRO A 791 -31.18 -22.02 -45.55
CA PRO A 791 -30.71 -21.36 -46.78
C PRO A 791 -31.71 -20.44 -47.53
N LYS A 792 -31.15 -19.43 -48.23
CA LYS A 792 -31.63 -18.84 -49.50
C LYS A 792 -32.95 -18.00 -49.45
N ALA A 793 -33.19 -17.02 -50.34
CA ALA A 793 -32.41 -16.47 -51.46
C ALA A 793 -32.82 -15.01 -51.80
N ALA A 794 -32.12 -14.45 -52.79
CA ALA A 794 -32.47 -13.28 -53.62
C ALA A 794 -32.30 -11.87 -53.02
N ALA A 795 -31.98 -10.93 -53.91
CA ALA A 795 -31.78 -9.51 -53.67
C ALA A 795 -32.63 -8.69 -54.69
N PRO A 796 -32.30 -7.44 -55.04
CA PRO A 796 -32.93 -6.26 -54.46
C PRO A 796 -33.76 -5.46 -55.49
N VAL A 797 -34.41 -4.36 -55.06
CA VAL A 797 -34.45 -3.05 -55.76
C VAL A 797 -35.21 -2.02 -54.92
N ALA A 798 -34.89 -0.73 -55.08
CA ALA A 798 -35.51 0.38 -54.34
C ALA A 798 -36.44 1.24 -55.22
N LYS A 799 -37.41 1.94 -54.59
CA LYS A 799 -37.66 3.41 -54.79
C LYS A 799 -38.87 3.95 -53.98
N LYS A 800 -38.73 5.23 -53.55
CA LYS A 800 -39.75 6.31 -53.38
C LYS A 800 -41.16 5.92 -52.86
N GLY A 801 -41.69 6.42 -51.75
CA GLY A 801 -41.64 7.81 -51.23
C GLY A 801 -43.06 8.30 -50.83
N ARG A 802 -43.18 9.58 -50.40
CA ARG A 802 -44.36 10.26 -49.78
C ARG A 802 -44.65 9.77 -48.34
N ARG A 803 -44.62 10.63 -47.30
CA ARG A 803 -45.44 11.83 -46.93
C ARG A 803 -46.87 11.48 -46.48
N GLY A 804 -47.18 11.60 -45.18
CA GLY A 804 -48.57 11.54 -44.67
C GLY A 804 -48.77 11.65 -43.14
N LYS A 805 -48.98 12.88 -42.64
CA LYS A 805 -49.88 13.29 -41.53
C LYS A 805 -50.00 12.46 -40.21
N ILE A 806 -49.33 12.98 -39.18
CA ILE A 806 -49.84 13.41 -37.83
C ILE A 806 -51.35 13.79 -37.82
N PRO A 807 -52.17 13.67 -36.74
CA PRO A 807 -52.20 12.83 -35.50
C PRO A 807 -53.64 12.22 -35.30
N PRO A 808 -54.32 12.17 -34.12
CA PRO A 808 -53.91 12.03 -32.70
C PRO A 808 -54.63 10.91 -31.90
N GLN A 809 -53.98 10.35 -30.89
CA GLN A 809 -54.19 10.70 -29.46
C GLN A 809 -52.98 10.26 -28.64
#